data_AF-A0A2V5V7S7-F1
#
_entry.id   AF-A0A2V5V7S7-F1
#
_cell.length_a   1.000
_cell.length_b   1.000
_cell.length_c   1.000
_cell.angle_alpha   90.00
_cell.angle_beta   90.00
_cell.angle_gamma   90.00
#
_symmetry.space_group_name_H-M   'P 1'
#
loop_
_entity.id
_entity.type
_entity.pdbx_description
1 polymer ?
#
loop_
_entity_poly.entity_id
_entity_poly.type
_entity_poly.pdbx_seq_one_letter_code
_entity_poly.pdbx_strand_id
1 'polypeptide(L)'
;MPTGTTFDPNPAAPNSPTNQVLVYGTDKDGTVVPMKTLSITNNTPNTVYPIMRDQNATVCPENQALGLYDPYDTPKREYRGYIGYQGTDKKYYFGLKRNQTILVNIPLVFWDAARMGIETGGGGQYLLNNQTKLPNPLRNDSNAARTIAKSEAGPGAITNGVVMWYRADTPTLAVAPADDTEDQLVEWTIRDHVYLSNPKITEQTKCTDATKCKIGKSQIPDNQLVTLINYDVSNVDSLYLPVAMEALDVWVVPQRAGEGEDANRNGWKPGSNPEPYGWTGSTKDDNFLQPLIRKFIANGTTAQPNALLGQYFGGKGWPYYNFPGVETDKKLMIKIPSGANIFPQSPILDVRSSYSDGVSWQDNKYMLSSGGTDPVFVNLGAEGVQDNDKSILTLSASEPQDKMDFVKKDFLVVAHPPEGNANPIKKGTTVLSVDYVKRQVTLSQAMIAPAVGCTFDFVRPIDDYAASGMIKLWYSWAQYYLTHWKDNTPGAPTASKQIAGSIKANTATLTFNEEHPELVEGMAVTGPGLDDAQTEVGVHQGDAVILKIASKTTVILSQVVKTASTNAPFTFSPPKPLLWTPTKAGDPGYPLIGDLQFSGEPAWHDPYAFSQQVYLIMASMNQIGLKNNNNVCKFMQDVVGANMGFIFTQAAKDSDDGKMVSAMIRDMIKSVLRGVTDFTKYPDVVNNQGTHTSWYPDPSEPHGKQLFNVFNLDPFVWFVHVGLGFSGYGFSVDDDTADVGAGGASQLQVTVTGQQELKNTNPWTIQAPYGPVKNILLPYSGPQTVPDEGNTLYNAIASVSNDTPIKITTLGAHNLSNGALVRIDQVNPDTSAANGIFKIGNVTTNTFDLFNKDTGLPVAPNGAYVSGGRW
;
A
#
# COMPACT_ATOMS: atom_id res chain seq x y z
N MET A 1 -34.98 -4.09 -8.67
CA MET A 1 -34.48 -4.67 -7.40
C MET A 1 -34.66 -6.18 -7.48
N PRO A 2 -33.69 -6.98 -6.99
CA PRO A 2 -33.90 -8.40 -6.76
C PRO A 2 -35.08 -8.61 -5.81
N THR A 3 -35.85 -9.68 -6.00
CA THR A 3 -36.99 -10.04 -5.15
C THR A 3 -36.55 -10.32 -3.71
N GLY A 4 -37.34 -9.93 -2.70
CA GLY A 4 -37.12 -10.28 -1.28
C GLY A 4 -36.33 -9.30 -0.41
N THR A 5 -36.04 -8.07 -0.87
CA THR A 5 -35.37 -7.05 -0.04
C THR A 5 -36.40 -6.24 0.77
N THR A 6 -36.29 -6.26 2.10
CA THR A 6 -37.24 -5.59 3.03
C THR A 6 -36.72 -4.22 3.48
N PHE A 7 -37.61 -3.22 3.57
CA PHE A 7 -37.30 -1.92 4.17
C PHE A 7 -37.46 -1.95 5.70
N ASP A 8 -36.49 -1.39 6.40
CA ASP A 8 -36.38 -1.33 7.84
C ASP A 8 -36.32 0.14 8.32
N PRO A 9 -37.42 0.69 8.85
CA PRO A 9 -37.47 2.07 9.32
C PRO A 9 -36.78 2.27 10.68
N ASN A 10 -36.45 1.19 11.40
CA ASN A 10 -35.83 1.23 12.73
C ASN A 10 -34.71 0.18 12.86
N PRO A 11 -33.61 0.37 12.11
CA PRO A 11 -32.55 -0.64 12.00
C PRO A 11 -31.85 -0.95 13.33
N ALA A 12 -31.87 -0.02 14.30
CA ALA A 12 -31.26 -0.20 15.63
C ALA A 12 -32.09 -1.06 16.59
N ALA A 13 -33.30 -1.46 16.23
CA ALA A 13 -34.11 -2.33 17.08
C ALA A 13 -33.49 -3.74 17.19
N PRO A 14 -33.49 -4.39 18.37
CA PRO A 14 -32.87 -5.71 18.55
C PRO A 14 -33.38 -6.81 17.60
N ASN A 15 -34.64 -6.72 17.17
CA ASN A 15 -35.28 -7.70 16.27
C ASN A 15 -35.45 -7.16 14.83
N SER A 16 -34.67 -6.13 14.45
CA SER A 16 -34.78 -5.51 13.14
C SER A 16 -34.38 -6.48 12.02
N PRO A 17 -35.00 -6.42 10.82
CA PRO A 17 -34.51 -7.15 9.65
C PRO A 17 -33.05 -6.84 9.32
N THR A 18 -32.57 -5.63 9.65
CA THR A 18 -31.16 -5.25 9.50
C THR A 18 -30.25 -6.12 10.36
N ASN A 19 -30.62 -6.38 11.62
CA ASN A 19 -29.87 -7.25 12.54
C ASN A 19 -29.80 -8.72 12.10
N GLN A 20 -30.56 -9.14 11.09
CA GLN A 20 -30.45 -10.46 10.47
C GLN A 20 -29.37 -10.52 9.38
N VAL A 21 -29.02 -9.36 8.81
CA VAL A 21 -27.98 -9.21 7.79
C VAL A 21 -26.63 -8.95 8.44
N LEU A 22 -26.56 -7.99 9.36
CA LEU A 22 -25.35 -7.59 10.09
C LEU A 22 -25.70 -6.95 11.44
N VAL A 23 -24.75 -6.83 12.37
CA VAL A 23 -25.00 -6.21 13.68
C VAL A 23 -25.11 -4.69 13.57
N TYR A 24 -26.27 -4.16 13.97
CA TYR A 24 -26.61 -2.74 13.90
C TYR A 24 -27.31 -2.25 15.18
N GLY A 25 -26.68 -1.30 15.87
CA GLY A 25 -27.24 -0.60 17.04
C GLY A 25 -27.24 -1.41 18.35
N THR A 26 -27.69 -2.66 18.34
CA THR A 26 -27.65 -3.57 19.50
C THR A 26 -27.15 -4.94 19.07
N ASP A 27 -26.19 -5.50 19.79
CA ASP A 27 -25.66 -6.84 19.50
C ASP A 27 -26.56 -7.97 20.00
N LYS A 28 -26.20 -9.22 19.66
CA LYS A 28 -26.98 -10.42 19.98
C LYS A 28 -27.07 -10.69 21.50
N ASP A 29 -26.16 -10.13 22.29
CA ASP A 29 -26.17 -10.25 23.75
C ASP A 29 -26.90 -9.07 24.42
N GLY A 30 -27.51 -8.17 23.64
CA GLY A 30 -28.27 -7.01 24.12
C GLY A 30 -27.39 -5.84 24.56
N THR A 31 -26.12 -5.81 24.18
CA THR A 31 -25.23 -4.67 24.42
C THR A 31 -25.45 -3.64 23.31
N VAL A 32 -25.61 -2.37 23.70
CA VAL A 32 -25.71 -1.27 22.73
C VAL A 32 -24.35 -1.07 22.08
N VAL A 33 -24.31 -1.12 20.75
CA VAL A 33 -23.14 -0.77 19.95
C VAL A 33 -23.05 0.75 19.93
N PRO A 34 -21.93 1.37 20.38
CA PRO A 34 -21.75 2.81 20.33
C PRO A 34 -21.96 3.34 18.91
N MET A 35 -22.71 4.43 18.79
CA MET A 35 -22.98 5.04 17.48
C MET A 35 -21.70 5.66 16.94
N LYS A 36 -21.33 5.28 15.72
CA LYS A 36 -20.22 5.85 14.95
C LYS A 36 -20.78 6.25 13.60
N THR A 37 -20.58 7.49 13.18
CA THR A 37 -21.24 8.00 11.97
C THR A 37 -20.26 8.30 10.85
N LEU A 38 -20.74 8.15 9.62
CA LEU A 38 -20.07 8.51 8.38
C LEU A 38 -20.95 9.51 7.63
N SER A 39 -20.47 10.74 7.46
CA SER A 39 -21.08 11.73 6.57
C SER A 39 -20.42 11.66 5.19
N ILE A 40 -21.22 11.60 4.13
CA ILE A 40 -20.71 11.55 2.75
C ILE A 40 -21.38 12.64 1.94
N THR A 41 -20.58 13.52 1.36
CA THR A 41 -21.04 14.62 0.52
C THR A 41 -20.56 14.45 -0.91
N ASN A 42 -21.50 14.50 -1.86
CA ASN A 42 -21.18 14.52 -3.29
C ASN A 42 -21.12 15.96 -3.82
N ASN A 43 -19.92 16.49 -4.07
CA ASN A 43 -19.76 17.80 -4.70
C ASN A 43 -19.53 17.73 -6.21
N THR A 44 -19.50 16.51 -6.78
CA THR A 44 -19.28 16.31 -8.22
C THR A 44 -20.48 16.80 -9.03
N PRO A 45 -20.32 17.12 -10.33
CA PRO A 45 -21.45 17.40 -11.21
C PRO A 45 -22.37 16.19 -11.46
N ASN A 46 -21.90 14.97 -11.17
CA ASN A 46 -22.56 13.71 -11.49
C ASN A 46 -23.15 13.04 -10.23
N THR A 47 -23.93 11.98 -10.42
CA THR A 47 -24.25 11.07 -9.31
C THR A 47 -23.00 10.26 -8.97
N VAL A 48 -22.72 10.08 -7.68
CA VAL A 48 -21.68 9.18 -7.19
C VAL A 48 -22.31 7.98 -6.49
N TYR A 49 -21.64 6.84 -6.50
CA TYR A 49 -22.12 5.60 -5.90
C TYR A 49 -21.12 5.12 -4.85
N PRO A 50 -21.26 5.55 -3.58
CA PRO A 50 -20.42 5.06 -2.50
C PRO A 50 -20.90 3.68 -2.05
N ILE A 51 -19.97 2.74 -1.92
CA ILE A 51 -20.22 1.34 -1.56
C ILE A 51 -19.25 0.94 -0.46
N MET A 52 -19.74 0.86 0.77
CA MET A 52 -18.94 0.34 1.89
C MET A 52 -18.74 -1.15 1.72
N ARG A 53 -17.58 -1.68 2.10
CA ARG A 53 -17.22 -3.10 2.03
C ARG A 53 -16.31 -3.53 3.17
N ASP A 54 -16.55 -4.71 3.72
CA ASP A 54 -15.71 -5.38 4.71
C ASP A 54 -15.98 -6.89 4.62
N GLN A 55 -15.09 -7.69 5.22
CA GLN A 55 -15.25 -9.12 5.35
C GLN A 55 -15.16 -9.68 6.77
N ASN A 56 -15.03 -8.82 7.80
CA ASN A 56 -14.72 -9.23 9.17
C ASN A 56 -13.52 -10.18 9.20
N ALA A 57 -12.40 -9.72 8.61
CA ALA A 57 -11.27 -10.56 8.23
C ALA A 57 -10.48 -11.08 9.42
N THR A 58 -10.33 -10.24 10.45
CA THR A 58 -9.52 -10.55 11.63
C THR A 58 -10.30 -11.46 12.55
N VAL A 59 -9.80 -12.68 12.75
CA VAL A 59 -10.47 -13.71 13.54
C VAL A 59 -9.72 -14.01 14.84
N CYS A 60 -10.44 -14.53 15.83
CA CYS A 60 -9.82 -15.04 17.05
C CYS A 60 -8.85 -16.20 16.71
N PRO A 61 -7.58 -16.15 17.14
CA PRO A 61 -6.60 -17.22 16.89
C PRO A 61 -7.07 -18.61 17.35
N GLU A 62 -7.80 -18.69 18.46
CA GLU A 62 -8.32 -19.95 18.99
C GLU A 62 -9.53 -20.49 18.23
N ASN A 63 -10.46 -19.61 17.85
CA ASN A 63 -11.69 -19.93 17.15
C ASN A 63 -11.88 -19.03 15.92
N GLN A 64 -11.43 -19.51 14.76
CA GLN A 64 -11.50 -18.78 13.51
C GLN A 64 -12.92 -18.55 12.97
N ALA A 65 -13.95 -19.10 13.62
CA ALA A 65 -15.35 -18.82 13.31
C ALA A 65 -15.86 -17.51 13.94
N LEU A 66 -15.06 -16.87 14.80
CA LEU A 66 -15.39 -15.61 15.47
C LEU A 66 -14.47 -14.50 14.97
N GLY A 67 -15.04 -13.35 14.65
CA GLY A 67 -14.28 -12.13 14.42
C GLY A 67 -13.69 -11.63 15.73
N LEU A 68 -12.49 -11.03 15.65
CA LEU A 68 -11.77 -10.55 16.82
C LEU A 68 -12.40 -9.29 17.42
N TYR A 69 -12.89 -8.39 16.56
CA TYR A 69 -13.53 -7.13 16.96
C TYR A 69 -15.05 -7.14 16.73
N ASP A 70 -15.54 -8.05 15.89
CA ASP A 70 -16.95 -8.36 15.71
C ASP A 70 -17.17 -9.88 15.85
N PRO A 71 -17.42 -10.37 17.07
CA PRO A 71 -17.65 -11.79 17.29
C PRO A 71 -19.06 -12.26 16.87
N TYR A 72 -19.93 -11.37 16.41
CA TYR A 72 -21.33 -11.68 16.16
C TYR A 72 -21.66 -11.81 14.67
N ASP A 73 -21.01 -11.03 13.83
CA ASP A 73 -21.03 -11.21 12.38
C ASP A 73 -20.11 -12.34 11.94
N THR A 74 -20.49 -13.04 10.88
CA THR A 74 -19.75 -14.21 10.42
C THR A 74 -18.48 -13.77 9.69
N PRO A 75 -17.28 -14.18 10.12
CA PRO A 75 -16.04 -13.84 9.43
C PRO A 75 -15.99 -14.37 7.99
N LYS A 76 -15.18 -13.72 7.16
CA LYS A 76 -14.88 -14.13 5.77
C LYS A 76 -16.12 -14.19 4.89
N ARG A 77 -17.13 -13.37 5.20
CA ARG A 77 -18.30 -13.11 4.35
C ARG A 77 -18.18 -11.75 3.74
N GLU A 78 -18.68 -11.53 2.54
CA GLU A 78 -18.68 -10.19 1.99
C GLU A 78 -19.87 -9.38 2.54
N TYR A 79 -19.56 -8.27 3.20
CA TYR A 79 -20.54 -7.29 3.64
C TYR A 79 -20.45 -6.04 2.78
N ARG A 80 -21.60 -5.49 2.36
CA ARG A 80 -21.64 -4.22 1.63
C ARG A 80 -22.74 -3.29 2.12
N GLY A 81 -22.49 -2.00 2.00
CA GLY A 81 -23.47 -0.94 2.23
C GLY A 81 -23.62 -0.04 1.00
N TYR A 82 -24.72 -0.18 0.28
CA TYR A 82 -25.04 0.66 -0.88
C TYR A 82 -25.82 1.89 -0.45
N ILE A 83 -25.26 3.07 -0.68
CA ILE A 83 -25.81 4.33 -0.19
C ILE A 83 -26.77 4.94 -1.21
N GLY A 84 -27.88 5.52 -0.75
CA GLY A 84 -28.91 6.04 -1.64
C GLY A 84 -30.02 6.83 -0.96
N TYR A 85 -31.16 6.95 -1.65
CA TYR A 85 -32.33 7.65 -1.18
C TYR A 85 -33.64 7.02 -1.68
N GLN A 86 -34.74 7.25 -0.95
CA GLN A 86 -36.08 6.91 -1.41
C GLN A 86 -36.67 8.03 -2.27
N GLY A 87 -36.98 7.75 -3.53
CA GLY A 87 -37.63 8.68 -4.43
C GLY A 87 -39.07 9.03 -4.02
N THR A 88 -39.61 10.10 -4.61
CA THR A 88 -41.02 10.48 -4.45
C THR A 88 -41.97 9.42 -5.00
N ASP A 89 -41.51 8.59 -5.94
CA ASP A 89 -42.22 7.44 -6.50
C ASP A 89 -42.16 6.18 -5.62
N LYS A 90 -41.65 6.32 -4.38
CA LYS A 90 -41.48 5.25 -3.38
C LYS A 90 -40.48 4.16 -3.78
N LYS A 91 -39.71 4.34 -4.85
CA LYS A 91 -38.60 3.46 -5.20
C LYS A 91 -37.33 3.89 -4.47
N TYR A 92 -36.42 2.93 -4.30
CA TYR A 92 -35.10 3.19 -3.74
C TYR A 92 -34.10 3.33 -4.87
N TYR A 93 -33.32 4.41 -4.81
CA TYR A 93 -32.26 4.72 -5.76
C TYR A 93 -30.94 4.68 -5.00
N PHE A 94 -29.99 3.89 -5.48
CA PHE A 94 -28.64 3.86 -4.93
C PHE A 94 -27.76 4.80 -5.75
N GLY A 95 -26.99 5.63 -5.05
CA GLY A 95 -26.27 6.79 -5.56
C GLY A 95 -26.70 8.09 -4.88
N LEU A 96 -25.75 8.98 -4.65
CA LEU A 96 -25.95 10.34 -4.14
C LEU A 96 -25.88 11.32 -5.31
N LYS A 97 -26.91 12.15 -5.47
CA LYS A 97 -26.91 13.21 -6.48
C LYS A 97 -25.97 14.33 -6.07
N ARG A 98 -25.64 15.19 -7.05
CA ARG A 98 -24.92 16.45 -6.82
C ARG A 98 -25.47 17.22 -5.62
N ASN A 99 -24.55 17.69 -4.78
CA ASN A 99 -24.77 18.48 -3.56
C ASN A 99 -25.63 17.78 -2.49
N GLN A 100 -25.77 16.45 -2.55
CA GLN A 100 -26.42 15.70 -1.49
C GLN A 100 -25.38 15.23 -0.47
N THR A 101 -25.74 15.37 0.80
CA THR A 101 -25.05 14.76 1.93
C THR A 101 -25.94 13.66 2.52
N ILE A 102 -25.35 12.56 2.97
CA ILE A 102 -26.03 11.53 3.76
C ILE A 102 -25.24 11.25 5.04
N LEU A 103 -25.93 10.94 6.12
CA LEU A 103 -25.34 10.51 7.37
C LEU A 103 -25.70 9.05 7.63
N VAL A 104 -24.70 8.20 7.82
CA VAL A 104 -24.85 6.76 8.00
C VAL A 104 -24.27 6.35 9.35
N ASN A 105 -25.00 5.55 10.14
CA ASN A 105 -24.40 4.87 11.29
C ASN A 105 -23.67 3.61 10.80
N ILE A 106 -22.41 3.48 11.18
CA ILE A 106 -21.48 2.47 10.71
C ILE A 106 -21.70 1.18 11.52
N PRO A 107 -22.17 0.09 10.90
CA PRO A 107 -22.38 -1.19 11.58
C PRO A 107 -21.07 -1.80 12.08
N LEU A 108 -21.15 -2.67 13.08
CA LEU A 108 -19.99 -3.23 13.79
C LEU A 108 -19.01 -3.94 12.85
N VAL A 109 -19.53 -4.63 11.83
CA VAL A 109 -18.73 -5.37 10.85
C VAL A 109 -17.78 -4.49 10.03
N PHE A 110 -18.02 -3.18 9.96
CA PHE A 110 -17.19 -2.21 9.24
C PHE A 110 -16.24 -1.44 10.18
N TRP A 111 -15.97 -1.97 11.38
CA TRP A 111 -15.06 -1.33 12.33
C TRP A 111 -13.61 -1.79 12.16
N ASP A 112 -13.32 -2.85 11.39
CA ASP A 112 -11.98 -3.41 11.25
C ASP A 112 -11.45 -3.37 9.81
N ALA A 113 -10.75 -2.29 9.47
CA ALA A 113 -10.19 -2.06 8.13
C ALA A 113 -11.25 -2.06 7.01
N ALA A 114 -12.38 -1.39 7.26
CA ALA A 114 -13.42 -1.21 6.27
C ALA A 114 -12.94 -0.32 5.13
N ARG A 115 -13.46 -0.61 3.94
CA ARG A 115 -13.18 0.14 2.72
C ARG A 115 -14.47 0.70 2.14
N MET A 116 -14.38 1.77 1.35
CA MET A 116 -15.46 2.23 0.51
C MET A 116 -14.95 2.56 -0.89
N GLY A 117 -15.57 1.95 -1.91
CA GLY A 117 -15.40 2.36 -3.30
C GLY A 117 -16.39 3.45 -3.65
N ILE A 118 -15.91 4.52 -4.28
CA ILE A 118 -16.73 5.65 -4.75
C ILE A 118 -16.69 5.69 -6.28
N GLU A 119 -17.79 5.32 -6.92
CA GLU A 119 -17.91 5.32 -8.39
C GLU A 119 -18.64 6.56 -8.91
N THR A 120 -18.52 6.84 -10.21
CA THR A 120 -19.30 7.90 -10.91
C THR A 120 -20.23 7.32 -11.98
N GLY A 121 -20.95 8.19 -12.71
CA GLY A 121 -22.10 7.87 -13.59
C GLY A 121 -21.97 6.72 -14.60
N GLY A 122 -20.76 6.25 -14.93
CA GLY A 122 -20.53 5.04 -15.75
C GLY A 122 -20.58 3.73 -14.94
N GLY A 123 -19.98 3.71 -13.76
CA GLY A 123 -19.89 2.55 -12.86
C GLY A 123 -21.22 2.05 -12.29
N GLY A 124 -22.17 2.96 -12.07
CA GLY A 124 -23.47 2.64 -11.46
C GLY A 124 -24.28 1.56 -12.17
N GLN A 125 -24.02 1.34 -13.47
CA GLN A 125 -24.65 0.28 -14.26
C GLN A 125 -24.15 -1.13 -13.89
N TYR A 126 -23.00 -1.26 -13.23
CA TYR A 126 -22.41 -2.52 -12.77
C TYR A 126 -22.86 -2.89 -11.35
N LEU A 127 -23.52 -1.99 -10.61
CA LEU A 127 -23.93 -2.25 -9.21
C LEU A 127 -24.91 -3.41 -9.04
N LEU A 128 -25.75 -3.70 -10.04
CA LEU A 128 -26.91 -4.59 -9.89
C LEU A 128 -27.17 -5.52 -11.09
N ASN A 129 -26.27 -5.57 -12.08
CA ASN A 129 -26.67 -6.03 -13.41
C ASN A 129 -26.61 -7.55 -13.61
N ASN A 130 -27.79 -8.17 -13.70
CA ASN A 130 -28.03 -9.46 -14.36
C ASN A 130 -28.57 -9.28 -15.80
N GLN A 131 -28.67 -8.04 -16.32
CA GLN A 131 -29.33 -7.69 -17.58
C GLN A 131 -28.39 -7.30 -18.72
N THR A 132 -27.16 -6.85 -18.43
CA THR A 132 -26.10 -6.74 -19.45
C THR A 132 -25.33 -8.04 -19.47
N LYS A 133 -25.13 -8.64 -20.63
CA LYS A 133 -24.19 -9.77 -20.81
C LYS A 133 -22.72 -9.40 -20.46
N LEU A 134 -22.48 -8.16 -20.03
CA LEU A 134 -21.18 -7.67 -19.63
C LEU A 134 -20.84 -8.17 -18.21
N PRO A 135 -19.61 -8.66 -17.99
CA PRO A 135 -19.10 -8.99 -16.67
C PRO A 135 -19.20 -7.81 -15.72
N ASN A 136 -19.33 -8.16 -14.44
CA ASN A 136 -19.51 -7.20 -13.38
C ASN A 136 -18.26 -7.20 -12.48
N PRO A 137 -17.44 -6.12 -12.50
CA PRO A 137 -16.22 -6.04 -11.69
C PRO A 137 -16.52 -6.02 -10.18
N LEU A 138 -17.72 -5.58 -9.79
CA LEU A 138 -18.20 -5.58 -8.42
C LEU A 138 -18.71 -6.94 -7.99
N ARG A 139 -19.14 -7.82 -8.91
CA ARG A 139 -19.69 -9.17 -8.63
C ARG A 139 -20.96 -9.13 -7.75
N ASN A 140 -21.90 -10.06 -7.94
CA ASN A 140 -23.11 -10.13 -7.12
C ASN A 140 -23.47 -11.59 -6.82
N ASP A 141 -23.50 -11.96 -5.54
CA ASP A 141 -24.02 -13.26 -5.07
C ASP A 141 -25.55 -13.29 -5.14
N SER A 142 -26.11 -14.26 -5.87
CA SER A 142 -27.55 -14.47 -5.99
C SER A 142 -28.22 -14.87 -4.67
N ASN A 143 -27.46 -15.46 -3.74
CA ASN A 143 -27.94 -15.94 -2.45
C ASN A 143 -27.76 -14.92 -1.32
N ALA A 144 -27.32 -13.70 -1.62
CA ALA A 144 -27.05 -12.71 -0.60
C ALA A 144 -28.30 -12.26 0.18
N ALA A 145 -28.13 -12.13 1.49
CA ALA A 145 -29.10 -11.49 2.38
C ALA A 145 -29.04 -9.97 2.20
N ARG A 146 -30.21 -9.31 2.19
CA ARG A 146 -30.32 -7.87 1.94
C ARG A 146 -31.42 -7.23 2.76
N THR A 147 -31.17 -6.01 3.21
CA THR A 147 -32.19 -5.12 3.79
C THR A 147 -31.95 -3.67 3.34
N ILE A 148 -32.97 -2.83 3.38
CA ILE A 148 -32.82 -1.38 3.18
C ILE A 148 -33.14 -0.70 4.50
N ALA A 149 -32.14 -0.10 5.13
CA ALA A 149 -32.28 0.65 6.36
C ALA A 149 -32.44 2.14 6.08
N LYS A 150 -33.23 2.83 6.92
CA LYS A 150 -33.25 4.30 6.94
C LYS A 150 -31.88 4.83 7.41
N SER A 151 -31.36 5.86 6.76
CA SER A 151 -30.14 6.55 7.22
C SER A 151 -30.41 7.44 8.43
N GLU A 152 -29.34 7.90 9.08
CA GLU A 152 -29.44 8.82 10.22
C GLU A 152 -29.84 10.22 9.75
N ALA A 153 -30.48 10.97 10.65
CA ALA A 153 -30.76 12.39 10.44
C ALA A 153 -29.59 13.23 10.95
N GLY A 154 -29.22 14.28 10.23
CA GLY A 154 -28.16 15.20 10.64
C GLY A 154 -28.19 16.51 9.85
N PRO A 155 -27.40 17.51 10.25
CA PRO A 155 -27.25 18.75 9.50
C PRO A 155 -26.82 18.47 8.05
N GLY A 156 -27.50 19.07 7.07
CA GLY A 156 -27.21 18.90 5.64
C GLY A 156 -27.58 17.54 5.04
N ALA A 157 -27.82 16.51 5.86
CA ALA A 157 -28.17 15.18 5.39
C ALA A 157 -29.57 15.15 4.76
N ILE A 158 -29.72 14.42 3.65
CA ILE A 158 -31.01 14.21 3.01
C ILE A 158 -31.98 13.46 3.94
N THR A 159 -33.22 13.91 4.01
CA THR A 159 -34.22 13.38 4.95
C THR A 159 -34.79 12.02 4.56
N ASN A 160 -34.62 11.63 3.31
CA ASN A 160 -35.06 10.38 2.69
C ASN A 160 -33.89 9.45 2.37
N GLY A 161 -32.73 9.64 3.02
CA GLY A 161 -31.56 8.79 2.84
C GLY A 161 -31.81 7.35 3.31
N VAL A 162 -31.21 6.40 2.59
CA VAL A 162 -31.26 4.97 2.90
C VAL A 162 -29.92 4.31 2.63
N VAL A 163 -29.69 3.16 3.26
CA VAL A 163 -28.57 2.27 2.96
C VAL A 163 -29.10 0.86 2.73
N MET A 164 -28.73 0.21 1.63
CA MET A 164 -28.97 -1.22 1.47
C MET A 164 -27.79 -2.00 2.00
N TRP A 165 -28.01 -2.72 3.09
CA TRP A 165 -27.06 -3.66 3.63
C TRP A 165 -27.16 -4.99 2.90
N TYR A 166 -26.00 -5.56 2.60
CA TYR A 166 -25.82 -6.76 1.81
C TYR A 166 -24.83 -7.67 2.52
N ARG A 167 -25.13 -8.98 2.59
CA ARG A 167 -24.19 -10.01 3.03
C ARG A 167 -24.22 -11.19 2.06
N ALA A 168 -23.07 -11.57 1.50
CA ALA A 168 -22.94 -12.78 0.70
C ALA A 168 -22.96 -14.04 1.60
N ASP A 169 -23.97 -14.89 1.41
CA ASP A 169 -24.15 -16.11 2.22
C ASP A 169 -23.41 -17.34 1.66
N THR A 170 -22.54 -17.16 0.67
CA THR A 170 -21.60 -18.20 0.22
C THR A 170 -20.31 -18.21 1.08
N PRO A 171 -19.90 -19.33 1.71
CA PRO A 171 -18.84 -19.37 2.74
C PRO A 171 -17.42 -19.02 2.32
N THR A 172 -17.18 -18.66 1.06
CA THR A 172 -15.83 -18.51 0.48
C THR A 172 -15.72 -17.35 -0.52
N LEU A 173 -16.70 -16.44 -0.57
CA LEU A 173 -16.80 -15.43 -1.63
C LEU A 173 -16.50 -13.99 -1.18
N ALA A 174 -15.76 -13.77 -0.09
CA ALA A 174 -15.22 -12.44 0.15
C ALA A 174 -14.19 -12.12 -0.95
N VAL A 175 -14.65 -11.46 -2.01
CA VAL A 175 -13.83 -11.06 -3.15
C VAL A 175 -13.99 -9.57 -3.34
N ALA A 176 -12.89 -8.84 -3.15
CA ALA A 176 -12.86 -7.42 -3.45
C ALA A 176 -13.27 -7.17 -4.91
N PRO A 177 -13.88 -6.02 -5.21
CA PRO A 177 -13.96 -5.50 -6.57
C PRO A 177 -12.63 -5.63 -7.29
N ALA A 178 -12.70 -5.90 -8.59
CA ALA A 178 -11.50 -5.93 -9.42
C ALA A 178 -10.83 -4.55 -9.46
N ASP A 179 -9.50 -4.51 -9.59
CA ASP A 179 -8.76 -3.25 -9.54
C ASP A 179 -9.14 -2.27 -10.68
N ASP A 180 -9.62 -2.79 -11.80
CA ASP A 180 -10.12 -2.00 -12.92
C ASP A 180 -11.56 -1.50 -12.76
N THR A 181 -12.22 -1.76 -11.62
CA THR A 181 -13.50 -1.11 -11.25
C THR A 181 -13.35 0.42 -11.28
N GLU A 182 -14.36 1.14 -11.77
CA GLU A 182 -14.39 2.61 -11.83
C GLU A 182 -14.62 3.29 -10.46
N ASP A 183 -13.84 2.92 -9.44
CA ASP A 183 -13.96 3.43 -8.07
C ASP A 183 -12.67 4.10 -7.55
N GLN A 184 -12.87 5.09 -6.66
CA GLN A 184 -11.83 5.59 -5.76
C GLN A 184 -12.00 4.95 -4.39
N LEU A 185 -10.90 4.44 -3.83
CA LEU A 185 -10.90 3.81 -2.52
C LEU A 185 -10.66 4.82 -1.40
N VAL A 186 -11.38 4.61 -0.30
CA VAL A 186 -11.12 5.18 1.01
C VAL A 186 -11.22 4.10 2.07
N GLU A 187 -10.47 4.23 3.16
CA GLU A 187 -10.40 3.21 4.21
C GLU A 187 -10.53 3.83 5.61
N TRP A 188 -11.05 3.04 6.55
CA TRP A 188 -11.04 3.41 7.96
C TRP A 188 -11.04 2.19 8.89
N THR A 189 -10.61 2.42 10.12
CA THR A 189 -10.69 1.47 11.22
C THR A 189 -11.26 2.18 12.44
N ILE A 190 -12.20 1.54 13.12
CA ILE A 190 -12.84 2.05 14.32
C ILE A 190 -12.48 1.15 15.49
N ARG A 191 -12.13 1.75 16.62
CA ARG A 191 -12.06 1.06 17.90
C ARG A 191 -12.86 1.84 18.92
N ASP A 192 -13.52 1.12 19.82
CA ASP A 192 -14.21 1.71 20.97
C ASP A 192 -13.86 0.92 22.23
N HIS A 193 -13.08 1.53 23.12
CA HIS A 193 -12.59 0.86 24.31
C HIS A 193 -13.74 0.34 25.18
N VAL A 194 -14.79 1.12 25.38
CA VAL A 194 -15.91 0.76 26.28
C VAL A 194 -16.66 -0.46 25.75
N TYR A 195 -16.89 -0.51 24.44
CA TYR A 195 -17.56 -1.65 23.81
C TYR A 195 -16.66 -2.89 23.80
N LEU A 196 -15.41 -2.76 23.33
CA LEU A 196 -14.50 -3.91 23.17
C LEU A 196 -14.02 -4.50 24.51
N SER A 197 -14.01 -3.71 25.59
CA SER A 197 -13.71 -4.17 26.95
C SER A 197 -14.93 -4.68 27.72
N ASN A 198 -16.13 -4.68 27.12
CA ASN A 198 -17.34 -5.14 27.77
C ASN A 198 -17.19 -6.61 28.22
N PRO A 199 -17.62 -6.99 29.43
CA PRO A 199 -17.50 -8.38 29.91
C PRO A 199 -18.15 -9.43 29.01
N LYS A 200 -19.25 -9.09 28.31
CA LYS A 200 -19.90 -9.99 27.35
C LYS A 200 -19.04 -10.21 26.11
N ILE A 201 -18.45 -9.16 25.56
CA ILE A 201 -17.52 -9.24 24.42
C ILE A 201 -16.24 -9.99 24.81
N THR A 202 -15.72 -9.70 26.00
CA THR A 202 -14.55 -10.39 26.55
C THR A 202 -14.83 -11.87 26.72
N GLU A 203 -16.02 -12.26 27.15
CA GLU A 203 -16.43 -13.66 27.28
C GLU A 203 -16.51 -14.39 25.92
N GLN A 204 -16.94 -13.70 24.85
CA GLN A 204 -16.97 -14.26 23.48
C GLN A 204 -15.55 -14.44 22.91
N THR A 205 -14.65 -13.51 23.21
CA THR A 205 -13.27 -13.47 22.66
C THR A 205 -12.23 -14.07 23.61
N LYS A 206 -12.64 -14.63 24.75
CA LYS A 206 -11.70 -15.16 25.75
C LYS A 206 -10.87 -16.30 25.21
N CYS A 207 -9.63 -16.34 25.64
CA CYS A 207 -8.75 -17.47 25.42
C CYS A 207 -9.05 -18.60 26.39
N THR A 208 -9.25 -19.82 25.89
CA THR A 208 -9.31 -21.05 26.69
C THR A 208 -8.11 -21.98 26.46
N ASP A 209 -7.27 -21.69 25.46
CA ASP A 209 -6.08 -22.48 25.12
C ASP A 209 -4.76 -21.70 25.36
N ALA A 210 -4.03 -22.07 26.43
CA ALA A 210 -2.74 -21.47 26.79
C ALA A 210 -1.66 -21.59 25.71
N THR A 211 -1.81 -22.51 24.74
CA THR A 211 -0.83 -22.68 23.66
C THR A 211 -1.00 -21.63 22.56
N LYS A 212 -2.15 -20.97 22.50
CA LYS A 212 -2.49 -19.98 21.46
C LYS A 212 -2.52 -18.55 21.97
N CYS A 213 -2.92 -18.36 23.22
CA CYS A 213 -3.12 -17.06 23.84
C CYS A 213 -3.09 -17.16 25.38
N LYS A 214 -3.23 -16.03 26.08
CA LYS A 214 -3.23 -16.01 27.55
C LYS A 214 -4.62 -16.39 28.10
N ILE A 215 -4.73 -17.58 28.71
CA ILE A 215 -6.00 -18.11 29.28
C ILE A 215 -6.71 -17.06 30.15
N GLY A 216 -8.03 -16.96 29.96
CA GLY A 216 -8.91 -16.13 30.77
C GLY A 216 -8.85 -14.63 30.45
N LYS A 217 -8.08 -14.23 29.44
CA LYS A 217 -8.10 -12.87 28.89
C LYS A 217 -8.75 -12.84 27.51
N SER A 218 -9.28 -11.68 27.15
CA SER A 218 -9.63 -11.37 25.76
C SER A 218 -8.44 -11.66 24.85
N GLN A 219 -8.72 -12.20 23.66
CA GLN A 219 -7.72 -12.36 22.60
C GLN A 219 -7.42 -11.04 21.88
N ILE A 220 -8.19 -9.97 22.13
CA ILE A 220 -7.93 -8.63 21.61
C ILE A 220 -6.65 -8.10 22.26
N PRO A 221 -5.62 -7.71 21.48
CA PRO A 221 -4.41 -7.11 22.01
C PRO A 221 -4.69 -5.85 22.83
N ASP A 222 -4.01 -5.72 23.98
CA ASP A 222 -4.20 -4.58 24.90
C ASP A 222 -3.99 -3.22 24.18
N ASN A 223 -3.08 -3.14 23.20
CA ASN A 223 -2.85 -1.94 22.39
C ASN A 223 -3.94 -1.64 21.35
N GLN A 224 -4.92 -2.51 21.18
CA GLN A 224 -6.06 -2.27 20.29
C GLN A 224 -7.36 -2.02 21.08
N LEU A 225 -7.31 -2.11 22.41
CA LEU A 225 -8.37 -1.68 23.32
C LEU A 225 -8.29 -0.17 23.56
N VAL A 226 -8.62 0.60 22.53
CA VAL A 226 -8.57 2.07 22.51
C VAL A 226 -9.85 2.63 21.88
N THR A 227 -10.12 3.93 22.06
CA THR A 227 -11.19 4.62 21.31
C THR A 227 -10.57 5.52 20.26
N LEU A 228 -10.73 5.16 18.98
CA LEU A 228 -10.17 5.89 17.85
C LEU A 228 -10.94 5.62 16.56
N ILE A 229 -10.80 6.54 15.62
CA ILE A 229 -11.05 6.29 14.20
C ILE A 229 -9.72 6.54 13.47
N ASN A 230 -9.17 5.51 12.84
CA ASN A 230 -8.10 5.66 11.85
C ASN A 230 -8.73 5.77 10.47
N TYR A 231 -8.21 6.63 9.60
CA TYR A 231 -8.74 6.80 8.25
C TYR A 231 -7.67 7.24 7.26
N ASP A 232 -7.85 6.84 6.00
CA ASP A 232 -7.02 7.25 4.88
C ASP A 232 -7.81 7.33 3.57
N VAL A 233 -7.26 8.10 2.62
CA VAL A 233 -7.66 8.03 1.21
C VAL A 233 -6.66 7.14 0.49
N SER A 234 -7.01 5.87 0.36
CA SER A 234 -6.17 4.84 -0.21
C SER A 234 -5.96 5.03 -1.70
N ASN A 235 -4.70 5.10 -2.07
CA ASN A 235 -4.28 5.18 -3.46
C ASN A 235 -3.08 4.27 -3.76
N VAL A 236 -2.84 3.33 -2.85
CA VAL A 236 -1.96 2.18 -3.02
C VAL A 236 -2.26 1.45 -4.30
N ASP A 237 -3.55 1.40 -4.64
CA ASP A 237 -4.01 0.60 -5.76
C ASP A 237 -4.09 1.43 -7.04
N SER A 238 -4.61 2.65 -6.91
CA SER A 238 -5.00 3.46 -8.06
C SER A 238 -5.45 4.86 -7.66
N LEU A 239 -5.48 5.75 -8.65
CA LEU A 239 -6.07 7.08 -8.56
C LEU A 239 -7.21 7.24 -9.56
N TYR A 240 -8.38 7.68 -9.09
CA TYR A 240 -9.57 7.90 -9.90
C TYR A 240 -10.26 9.25 -9.62
N LEU A 241 -10.58 9.53 -8.35
CA LEU A 241 -11.31 10.73 -7.91
C LEU A 241 -10.55 11.46 -6.82
N PRO A 242 -10.65 12.80 -6.75
CA PRO A 242 -10.19 13.51 -5.57
C PRO A 242 -11.23 13.31 -4.47
N VAL A 243 -10.79 12.76 -3.36
CA VAL A 243 -11.60 12.53 -2.16
C VAL A 243 -10.82 13.07 -0.97
N ALA A 244 -11.53 13.71 -0.04
CA ALA A 244 -10.96 14.11 1.24
C ALA A 244 -11.72 13.46 2.39
N MET A 245 -11.00 13.12 3.45
CA MET A 245 -11.54 12.55 4.67
C MET A 245 -11.09 13.34 5.89
N GLU A 246 -12.01 13.58 6.83
CA GLU A 246 -11.71 14.20 8.13
C GLU A 246 -12.47 13.46 9.24
N ALA A 247 -11.85 13.28 10.40
CA ALA A 247 -12.57 12.89 11.60
C ALA A 247 -13.12 14.14 12.30
N LEU A 248 -14.34 14.02 12.82
CA LEU A 248 -14.96 15.03 13.66
C LEU A 248 -14.98 14.56 15.12
N ASP A 249 -15.17 15.53 16.01
CA ASP A 249 -15.22 15.33 17.45
C ASP A 249 -13.96 14.65 18.01
N VAL A 250 -12.79 15.11 17.54
CA VAL A 250 -11.50 14.62 18.00
C VAL A 250 -11.05 15.43 19.19
N TRP A 251 -10.50 14.73 20.18
CA TRP A 251 -9.94 15.36 21.36
C TRP A 251 -8.48 15.72 21.11
N VAL A 252 -8.27 16.87 20.48
CA VAL A 252 -6.94 17.34 20.10
C VAL A 252 -6.21 17.92 21.31
N VAL A 253 -4.97 17.50 21.53
CA VAL A 253 -4.04 18.16 22.46
C VAL A 253 -3.23 19.18 21.65
N PRO A 254 -3.39 20.50 21.81
CA PRO A 254 -2.57 21.45 21.06
C PRO A 254 -1.11 21.36 21.54
N GLN A 255 -0.17 21.24 20.61
CA GLN A 255 1.22 21.56 20.92
C GLN A 255 1.39 23.09 21.01
N ARG A 256 2.21 23.52 21.97
CA ARG A 256 2.79 24.87 21.98
C ARG A 256 3.65 25.06 20.74
N ALA A 257 3.27 25.93 19.83
CA ALA A 257 4.18 26.50 18.84
C ALA A 257 3.79 27.96 18.56
N GLY A 258 4.68 28.90 18.91
CA GLY A 258 4.60 30.30 18.48
C GLY A 258 4.90 31.32 19.60
N GLU A 259 5.72 32.32 19.28
CA GLU A 259 5.75 33.63 19.94
C GLU A 259 4.99 34.62 19.06
N GLY A 260 3.96 35.29 19.59
CA GLY A 260 3.06 36.19 18.86
C GLY A 260 1.84 36.58 19.70
N GLU A 261 1.03 37.56 19.26
CA GLU A 261 -0.12 38.08 20.04
C GLU A 261 -1.25 37.04 20.25
N ASP A 262 -1.20 35.89 19.55
CA ASP A 262 -2.04 34.71 19.79
C ASP A 262 -1.24 33.48 20.30
N ALA A 263 -0.07 33.69 20.92
CA ALA A 263 0.68 32.64 21.58
C ALA A 263 -0.04 32.17 22.85
N ASN A 264 -0.53 30.94 22.83
CA ASN A 264 -1.13 30.19 23.95
C ASN A 264 -2.57 30.56 24.31
N ARG A 265 -3.52 29.67 23.97
CA ARG A 265 -4.65 29.38 24.87
C ARG A 265 -4.10 28.73 26.14
N ASN A 266 -3.64 29.54 27.08
CA ASN A 266 -3.34 29.11 28.44
C ASN A 266 -4.65 28.75 29.14
N GLY A 267 -5.07 27.49 29.06
CA GLY A 267 -6.23 27.02 29.81
C GLY A 267 -6.74 25.67 29.34
N TRP A 268 -6.02 24.59 29.63
CA TRP A 268 -6.64 23.25 29.61
C TRP A 268 -7.25 22.97 30.98
N LYS A 269 -8.58 22.86 30.99
CA LYS A 269 -9.30 22.06 31.98
C LYS A 269 -9.61 20.72 31.31
N PRO A 270 -9.56 19.58 32.01
CA PRO A 270 -10.26 18.37 31.56
C PRO A 270 -11.67 18.75 31.08
N GLY A 271 -12.05 18.35 29.85
CA GLY A 271 -13.30 18.77 29.20
C GLY A 271 -13.19 19.91 28.16
N SER A 272 -12.09 20.01 27.40
CA SER A 272 -12.06 20.80 26.16
C SER A 272 -13.14 20.36 25.17
N ASN A 273 -13.63 21.22 24.29
CA ASN A 273 -14.59 20.74 23.30
C ASN A 273 -13.88 19.90 22.22
N PRO A 274 -14.47 18.77 21.79
CA PRO A 274 -14.02 18.07 20.59
C PRO A 274 -14.01 19.00 19.37
N GLU A 275 -13.00 18.87 18.50
CA GLU A 275 -12.85 19.69 17.29
C GLU A 275 -12.65 18.82 16.03
N PRO A 276 -12.96 19.33 14.83
CA PRO A 276 -12.60 18.68 13.57
C PRO A 276 -11.08 18.51 13.44
N TYR A 277 -10.65 17.32 13.04
CA TYR A 277 -9.26 16.96 12.89
C TYR A 277 -8.86 16.89 11.43
N GLY A 278 -7.64 17.37 11.12
CA GLY A 278 -7.23 17.72 9.75
C GLY A 278 -7.57 16.68 8.70
N TRP A 279 -7.89 17.15 7.49
CA TRP A 279 -8.28 16.28 6.40
C TRP A 279 -7.07 15.65 5.70
N THR A 280 -7.28 14.47 5.11
CA THR A 280 -6.34 13.76 4.26
C THR A 280 -6.92 13.50 2.87
N GLY A 281 -6.09 13.30 1.85
CA GLY A 281 -6.48 13.10 0.44
C GLY A 281 -6.38 14.37 -0.41
N SER A 282 -7.49 14.77 -1.04
CA SER A 282 -7.53 15.92 -1.94
C SER A 282 -8.84 16.67 -1.91
N THR A 283 -8.70 17.99 -1.82
CA THR A 283 -9.79 18.95 -1.87
C THR A 283 -10.00 19.56 -3.26
N LYS A 284 -9.25 19.08 -4.27
CA LYS A 284 -9.40 19.50 -5.66
C LYS A 284 -10.69 18.94 -6.27
N ASP A 285 -11.11 19.49 -7.40
CA ASP A 285 -12.26 18.99 -8.15
C ASP A 285 -11.83 18.10 -9.33
N ASP A 286 -12.82 17.51 -10.00
CA ASP A 286 -12.61 16.67 -11.18
C ASP A 286 -12.09 17.47 -12.38
N ASN A 287 -12.46 18.75 -12.50
CA ASN A 287 -11.92 19.67 -13.52
C ASN A 287 -10.43 19.97 -13.34
N PHE A 288 -9.89 19.82 -12.13
CA PHE A 288 -8.46 19.86 -11.86
C PHE A 288 -7.80 18.50 -12.15
N LEU A 289 -8.31 17.43 -11.53
CA LEU A 289 -7.64 16.12 -11.55
C LEU A 289 -7.61 15.49 -12.96
N GLN A 290 -8.77 15.39 -13.61
CA GLN A 290 -8.90 14.61 -14.84
C GLN A 290 -8.09 15.19 -16.02
N PRO A 291 -8.00 16.52 -16.22
CA PRO A 291 -7.10 17.08 -17.23
C PRO A 291 -5.61 16.81 -16.95
N LEU A 292 -5.17 16.76 -15.69
CA LEU A 292 -3.80 16.42 -15.34
C LEU A 292 -3.51 14.94 -15.57
N ILE A 293 -4.42 14.03 -15.18
CA ILE A 293 -4.31 12.61 -15.51
C ILE A 293 -4.21 12.43 -17.04
N ARG A 294 -5.04 13.12 -17.82
CA ARG A 294 -4.98 13.05 -19.29
C ARG A 294 -3.63 13.49 -19.86
N LYS A 295 -2.98 14.50 -19.28
CA LYS A 295 -1.62 14.90 -19.67
C LYS A 295 -0.59 13.83 -19.28
N PHE A 296 -0.75 13.23 -18.11
CA PHE A 296 0.16 12.21 -17.58
C PHE A 296 0.13 10.93 -18.43
N ILE A 297 -1.05 10.50 -18.90
CA ILE A 297 -1.21 9.29 -19.73
C ILE A 297 -1.01 9.52 -21.23
N ALA A 298 -0.91 10.78 -21.69
CA ALA A 298 -0.89 11.09 -23.11
C ALA A 298 0.33 10.46 -23.79
N ASN A 299 0.11 9.57 -24.75
CA ASN A 299 1.21 9.02 -25.53
C ASN A 299 1.79 10.08 -26.48
N GLY A 300 3.08 10.34 -26.33
CA GLY A 300 3.89 11.09 -27.28
C GLY A 300 4.75 10.19 -28.16
N THR A 301 5.68 10.80 -28.87
CA THR A 301 6.73 10.14 -29.64
C THR A 301 8.10 10.59 -29.14
N THR A 302 9.18 9.95 -29.59
CA THR A 302 10.53 10.43 -29.27
C THR A 302 10.77 11.88 -29.78
N ALA A 303 10.09 12.33 -30.83
CA ALA A 303 10.21 13.70 -31.34
C ALA A 303 9.30 14.71 -30.62
N GLN A 304 8.20 14.23 -30.05
CA GLN A 304 7.22 15.01 -29.28
C GLN A 304 6.82 14.20 -28.06
N PRO A 305 7.69 14.13 -27.03
CA PRO A 305 7.48 13.27 -25.89
C PRO A 305 6.28 13.70 -25.06
N ASN A 306 5.86 12.82 -24.14
CA ASN A 306 4.87 13.18 -23.13
C ASN A 306 5.30 14.46 -22.39
N ALA A 307 4.35 15.38 -22.17
CA ALA A 307 4.65 16.70 -21.62
C ALA A 307 5.05 16.70 -20.14
N LEU A 308 4.73 15.65 -19.38
CA LEU A 308 5.05 15.51 -17.96
C LEU A 308 6.15 14.47 -17.70
N LEU A 309 6.23 13.42 -18.53
CA LEU A 309 7.17 12.31 -18.36
C LEU A 309 8.38 12.39 -19.30
N GLY A 310 8.37 13.29 -20.28
CA GLY A 310 9.44 13.38 -21.26
C GLY A 310 9.70 12.04 -21.95
N GLN A 311 10.97 11.61 -21.98
CA GLN A 311 11.39 10.35 -22.58
C GLN A 311 11.43 9.17 -21.59
N TYR A 312 10.90 9.31 -20.38
CA TYR A 312 10.98 8.26 -19.34
C TYR A 312 10.51 6.89 -19.86
N PHE A 313 9.39 6.87 -20.58
CA PHE A 313 8.88 5.68 -21.29
C PHE A 313 9.02 5.78 -22.82
N GLY A 314 10.11 6.40 -23.30
CA GLY A 314 10.34 6.62 -24.73
C GLY A 314 9.34 7.59 -25.38
N GLY A 315 8.79 8.51 -24.60
CA GLY A 315 7.76 9.46 -25.02
C GLY A 315 6.33 9.04 -24.69
N LYS A 316 6.09 7.81 -24.24
CA LYS A 316 4.76 7.34 -23.81
C LYS A 316 4.36 7.90 -22.45
N GLY A 317 3.05 7.93 -22.19
CA GLY A 317 2.49 8.37 -20.91
C GLY A 317 2.49 7.27 -19.85
N TRP A 318 1.92 7.57 -18.69
CA TRP A 318 1.62 6.58 -17.65
C TRP A 318 0.48 5.63 -18.10
N PRO A 319 0.47 4.35 -17.65
CA PRO A 319 -0.65 3.44 -17.93
C PRO A 319 -1.97 3.91 -17.30
N TYR A 320 -3.07 3.37 -17.80
CA TYR A 320 -4.42 3.52 -17.21
C TYR A 320 -5.21 2.22 -17.36
N TYR A 321 -6.29 2.08 -16.59
CA TYR A 321 -7.14 0.89 -16.64
C TYR A 321 -8.08 0.91 -17.86
N ASN A 322 -8.14 -0.21 -18.60
CA ASN A 322 -8.96 -0.37 -19.80
C ASN A 322 -10.39 -0.84 -19.48
N PHE A 323 -11.21 0.01 -18.85
CA PHE A 323 -12.64 -0.26 -18.65
C PHE A 323 -13.52 0.30 -19.79
N PRO A 324 -14.76 -0.20 -19.96
CA PRO A 324 -15.60 0.14 -21.10
C PRO A 324 -15.84 1.65 -21.31
N GLY A 325 -15.70 2.10 -22.56
CA GLY A 325 -15.99 3.47 -22.96
C GLY A 325 -14.84 4.48 -22.76
N VAL A 326 -13.82 4.17 -21.94
CA VAL A 326 -12.73 5.11 -21.61
C VAL A 326 -11.95 5.62 -22.84
N GLU A 327 -11.89 4.81 -23.90
CA GLU A 327 -11.21 5.14 -25.16
C GLU A 327 -12.07 6.00 -26.10
N THR A 328 -13.39 5.85 -26.04
CA THR A 328 -14.33 6.44 -27.00
C THR A 328 -15.02 7.68 -26.48
N ASP A 329 -15.26 7.76 -25.16
CA ASP A 329 -15.92 8.91 -24.53
C ASP A 329 -14.93 9.69 -23.66
N LYS A 330 -14.49 10.85 -24.20
CA LYS A 330 -13.59 11.78 -23.50
C LYS A 330 -14.21 12.45 -22.27
N LYS A 331 -15.50 12.24 -21.99
CA LYS A 331 -16.18 12.70 -20.77
C LYS A 331 -16.08 11.71 -19.63
N LEU A 332 -15.79 10.43 -19.91
CA LEU A 332 -15.57 9.44 -18.87
C LEU A 332 -14.26 9.75 -18.15
N MET A 333 -14.30 9.66 -16.82
CA MET A 333 -13.12 9.83 -15.97
C MET A 333 -12.16 8.67 -16.22
N ILE A 334 -10.87 8.90 -16.02
CA ILE A 334 -9.81 7.89 -16.15
C ILE A 334 -9.32 7.49 -14.77
N LYS A 335 -9.11 6.19 -14.59
CA LYS A 335 -8.43 5.58 -13.46
C LYS A 335 -7.01 5.19 -13.88
N ILE A 336 -6.01 5.52 -13.07
CA ILE A 336 -4.61 5.11 -13.28
C ILE A 336 -4.13 4.20 -12.15
N PRO A 337 -3.29 3.18 -12.41
CA PRO A 337 -2.68 2.36 -11.36
C PRO A 337 -1.61 3.15 -10.61
N SER A 338 -1.36 2.77 -9.36
CA SER A 338 -0.17 3.21 -8.63
C SER A 338 1.11 2.63 -9.21
N GLY A 339 2.27 3.16 -8.81
CA GLY A 339 3.56 2.62 -9.23
C GLY A 339 3.80 1.17 -8.80
N ALA A 340 3.25 0.71 -7.67
CA ALA A 340 3.35 -0.68 -7.24
C ALA A 340 2.41 -1.60 -8.05
N ASN A 341 1.21 -1.11 -8.41
CA ASN A 341 0.20 -1.94 -9.07
C ASN A 341 0.42 -2.11 -10.57
N ILE A 342 1.31 -1.34 -11.22
CA ILE A 342 1.66 -1.62 -12.63
C ILE A 342 2.25 -3.02 -12.82
N PHE A 343 2.92 -3.58 -11.81
CA PHE A 343 3.60 -4.88 -11.91
C PHE A 343 2.65 -6.08 -11.81
N PRO A 344 1.84 -6.25 -10.73
CA PRO A 344 0.93 -7.40 -10.61
C PRO A 344 -0.18 -7.36 -11.68
N GLN A 345 -0.46 -6.20 -12.25
CA GLN A 345 -1.47 -5.98 -13.29
C GLN A 345 -0.86 -5.89 -14.69
N SER A 346 0.45 -6.08 -14.80
CA SER A 346 1.16 -5.94 -16.05
C SER A 346 0.65 -6.93 -17.10
N PRO A 347 0.47 -6.50 -18.35
CA PRO A 347 0.30 -7.38 -19.49
C PRO A 347 1.33 -8.52 -19.57
N ILE A 348 2.55 -8.33 -19.04
CA ILE A 348 3.61 -9.36 -18.95
C ILE A 348 3.10 -10.64 -18.26
N LEU A 349 2.18 -10.49 -17.30
CA LEU A 349 1.56 -11.59 -16.57
C LEU A 349 0.24 -12.09 -17.21
N ASP A 350 -0.06 -11.62 -18.42
CA ASP A 350 -1.29 -11.92 -19.18
C ASP A 350 -2.59 -11.52 -18.46
N VAL A 351 -2.56 -10.45 -17.66
CA VAL A 351 -3.70 -10.02 -16.85
C VAL A 351 -4.78 -9.37 -17.74
N ARG A 352 -5.98 -9.96 -17.73
CA ARG A 352 -7.14 -9.51 -18.48
C ARG A 352 -8.01 -8.56 -17.67
N SER A 353 -8.67 -7.62 -18.36
CA SER A 353 -9.68 -6.78 -17.73
C SER A 353 -10.83 -7.64 -17.17
N SER A 354 -11.33 -7.27 -16.00
CA SER A 354 -12.47 -7.93 -15.37
C SER A 354 -13.80 -7.69 -16.08
N TYR A 355 -13.83 -6.74 -17.03
CA TYR A 355 -14.96 -6.48 -17.92
C TYR A 355 -15.01 -7.40 -19.14
N SER A 356 -14.04 -8.31 -19.31
CA SER A 356 -14.03 -9.27 -20.42
C SER A 356 -14.95 -10.46 -20.15
N ASP A 357 -15.92 -10.72 -21.03
CA ASP A 357 -16.79 -11.91 -20.94
C ASP A 357 -16.10 -13.18 -21.46
N GLY A 358 -14.88 -13.05 -22.00
CA GLY A 358 -14.13 -14.13 -22.63
C GLY A 358 -14.74 -14.65 -23.94
N VAL A 359 -15.82 -14.04 -24.43
CA VAL A 359 -16.57 -14.49 -25.62
C VAL A 359 -16.56 -13.43 -26.73
N SER A 360 -16.72 -12.16 -26.37
CA SER A 360 -16.62 -11.01 -27.25
C SER A 360 -15.15 -10.66 -27.49
N TRP A 361 -14.67 -10.83 -28.74
CA TRP A 361 -13.29 -10.51 -29.07
C TRP A 361 -12.97 -9.02 -28.84
N GLN A 362 -13.96 -8.13 -28.91
CA GLN A 362 -13.79 -6.69 -28.71
C GLN A 362 -13.59 -6.31 -27.23
N ASP A 363 -14.03 -7.16 -26.31
CA ASP A 363 -13.96 -6.92 -24.86
C ASP A 363 -12.76 -7.66 -24.21
N ASN A 364 -12.03 -8.46 -24.98
CA ASN A 364 -10.86 -9.20 -24.50
C ASN A 364 -9.59 -8.34 -24.58
N LYS A 365 -9.39 -7.49 -23.58
CA LYS A 365 -8.26 -6.55 -23.48
C LYS A 365 -7.37 -6.88 -22.28
N TYR A 366 -6.10 -6.46 -22.34
CA TYR A 366 -5.28 -6.39 -21.13
C TYR A 366 -5.87 -5.37 -20.16
N MET A 367 -5.66 -5.60 -18.86
CA MET A 367 -6.18 -4.70 -17.83
C MET A 367 -5.58 -3.30 -17.91
N LEU A 368 -4.28 -3.20 -18.20
CA LEU A 368 -3.58 -1.93 -18.35
C LEU A 368 -3.36 -1.56 -19.82
N SER A 369 -3.52 -0.27 -20.11
CA SER A 369 -3.28 0.32 -21.43
C SER A 369 -1.81 0.28 -21.87
N SER A 370 -0.88 -0.08 -20.98
CA SER A 370 0.53 -0.32 -21.33
C SER A 370 0.67 -1.46 -22.33
N GLY A 371 -0.20 -2.45 -22.21
CA GLY A 371 -0.41 -3.55 -23.15
C GLY A 371 -1.33 -3.15 -24.28
N GLY A 372 -1.52 -1.85 -24.57
CA GLY A 372 -2.46 -1.28 -25.54
C GLY A 372 -3.94 -1.46 -25.18
N THR A 373 -4.78 -0.88 -26.02
CA THR A 373 -6.23 -0.73 -25.85
C THR A 373 -7.06 -1.64 -26.74
N ASP A 374 -6.44 -2.11 -27.83
CA ASP A 374 -7.06 -3.07 -28.74
C ASP A 374 -7.22 -4.43 -28.06
N PRO A 375 -8.08 -5.31 -28.60
CA PRO A 375 -8.16 -6.70 -28.19
C PRO A 375 -6.81 -7.43 -28.12
N VAL A 376 -6.77 -8.54 -27.39
CA VAL A 376 -5.55 -9.34 -27.23
C VAL A 376 -5.42 -10.37 -28.33
N PHE A 377 -6.52 -11.01 -28.70
CA PHE A 377 -6.51 -11.96 -29.79
C PHE A 377 -7.80 -11.88 -30.60
N VAL A 378 -7.72 -12.41 -31.81
CA VAL A 378 -8.88 -12.66 -32.65
C VAL A 378 -8.82 -14.08 -33.20
N ASN A 379 -9.96 -14.76 -33.24
CA ASN A 379 -10.11 -16.05 -33.90
C ASN A 379 -10.69 -15.87 -35.30
N LEU A 380 -10.01 -16.46 -36.28
CA LEU A 380 -10.33 -16.38 -37.71
C LEU A 380 -10.27 -17.77 -38.35
N GLY A 381 -11.29 -18.15 -39.12
CA GLY A 381 -11.25 -19.33 -39.98
C GLY A 381 -10.32 -19.17 -41.18
N ALA A 382 -9.79 -20.28 -41.70
CA ALA A 382 -8.98 -20.29 -42.92
C ALA A 382 -9.60 -21.11 -44.06
N GLU A 383 -9.34 -20.68 -45.30
CA GLU A 383 -9.76 -21.36 -46.53
C GLU A 383 -8.68 -22.31 -47.10
N GLY A 384 -7.43 -22.21 -46.62
CA GLY A 384 -6.35 -23.11 -46.98
C GLY A 384 -5.01 -22.41 -47.22
N VAL A 385 -4.13 -23.09 -47.96
CA VAL A 385 -2.75 -22.66 -48.28
C VAL A 385 -2.65 -22.43 -49.78
N GLN A 386 -2.02 -21.33 -50.22
CA GLN A 386 -1.87 -21.01 -51.65
C GLN A 386 -0.43 -21.09 -52.17
N ASP A 387 0.60 -21.14 -51.32
CA ASP A 387 2.00 -21.12 -51.75
C ASP A 387 2.70 -22.50 -51.66
N ASN A 388 3.65 -22.71 -52.57
CA ASN A 388 4.48 -23.93 -52.60
C ASN A 388 5.35 -24.09 -51.34
N ASP A 389 5.69 -22.96 -50.70
CA ASP A 389 6.52 -22.91 -49.50
C ASP A 389 5.72 -23.08 -48.19
N LYS A 390 4.38 -23.18 -48.28
CA LYS A 390 3.44 -23.34 -47.17
C LYS A 390 3.58 -22.26 -46.10
N SER A 391 3.99 -21.05 -46.47
CA SER A 391 4.21 -19.91 -45.58
C SER A 391 3.08 -18.89 -45.61
N ILE A 392 2.15 -19.00 -46.57
CA ILE A 392 1.03 -18.07 -46.73
C ILE A 392 -0.27 -18.76 -46.31
N LEU A 393 -0.89 -18.22 -45.26
CA LEU A 393 -2.20 -18.62 -44.77
C LEU A 393 -3.27 -17.71 -45.37
N THR A 394 -4.23 -18.29 -46.10
CA THR A 394 -5.38 -17.54 -46.63
C THR A 394 -6.56 -17.67 -45.65
N LEU A 395 -6.98 -16.53 -45.10
CA LEU A 395 -8.09 -16.45 -44.16
C LEU A 395 -9.43 -16.38 -44.87
N SER A 396 -10.48 -16.88 -44.23
CA SER A 396 -11.78 -17.02 -44.86
C SER A 396 -12.39 -15.68 -45.26
N ALA A 397 -12.99 -15.64 -46.44
CA ALA A 397 -13.72 -14.50 -46.98
C ALA A 397 -14.99 -14.17 -46.17
N SER A 398 -15.52 -15.10 -45.37
CA SER A 398 -16.68 -14.85 -44.51
C SER A 398 -16.33 -14.15 -43.19
N GLU A 399 -15.06 -14.07 -42.82
CA GLU A 399 -14.67 -13.41 -41.57
C GLU A 399 -14.82 -11.88 -41.68
N PRO A 400 -15.31 -11.19 -40.64
CA PRO A 400 -15.39 -9.73 -40.60
C PRO A 400 -14.07 -9.02 -40.91
N GLN A 401 -14.13 -7.86 -41.60
CA GLN A 401 -12.94 -7.10 -41.98
C GLN A 401 -12.24 -6.47 -40.77
N ASP A 402 -12.98 -6.02 -39.77
CA ASP A 402 -12.43 -5.45 -38.52
C ASP A 402 -11.54 -6.46 -37.76
N LYS A 403 -11.92 -7.74 -37.76
CA LYS A 403 -11.07 -8.82 -37.23
C LYS A 403 -9.78 -9.00 -38.04
N MET A 404 -9.85 -8.85 -39.36
CA MET A 404 -8.66 -8.93 -40.21
C MET A 404 -7.72 -7.75 -39.98
N ASP A 405 -8.28 -6.54 -39.89
CA ASP A 405 -7.53 -5.31 -39.66
C ASP A 405 -6.78 -5.32 -38.30
N PHE A 406 -7.27 -6.13 -37.35
CA PHE A 406 -6.61 -6.36 -36.08
C PHE A 406 -5.31 -7.19 -36.21
N VAL A 407 -5.21 -8.10 -37.18
CA VAL A 407 -4.02 -8.94 -37.35
C VAL A 407 -2.84 -8.07 -37.80
N LYS A 408 -1.75 -8.11 -37.02
CA LYS A 408 -0.55 -7.30 -37.25
C LYS A 408 0.69 -8.19 -37.24
N LYS A 409 1.79 -7.63 -37.76
CA LYS A 409 3.12 -8.22 -37.67
C LYS A 409 3.46 -8.58 -36.22
N ASP A 410 4.24 -9.66 -36.05
CA ASP A 410 4.77 -10.23 -34.82
C ASP A 410 3.72 -10.92 -33.94
N PHE A 411 2.43 -10.93 -34.33
CA PHE A 411 1.40 -11.69 -33.62
C PHE A 411 1.71 -13.18 -33.65
N LEU A 412 1.55 -13.85 -32.51
CA LEU A 412 1.66 -15.30 -32.39
C LEU A 412 0.46 -15.94 -33.08
N VAL A 413 0.72 -16.99 -33.85
CA VAL A 413 -0.32 -17.76 -34.54
C VAL A 413 -0.51 -19.10 -33.82
N VAL A 414 -1.73 -19.37 -33.35
CA VAL A 414 -2.11 -20.64 -32.72
C VAL A 414 -3.24 -21.25 -33.55
N ALA A 415 -3.06 -22.46 -34.05
CA ALA A 415 -4.09 -23.15 -34.82
C ALA A 415 -4.91 -24.11 -33.96
N HIS A 416 -6.21 -24.15 -34.22
CA HIS A 416 -7.20 -25.05 -33.65
C HIS A 416 -7.75 -25.95 -34.77
N PRO A 417 -7.09 -27.10 -35.03
CA PRO A 417 -7.56 -28.03 -36.05
C PRO A 417 -8.83 -28.76 -35.57
N PRO A 418 -9.68 -29.25 -36.50
CA PRO A 418 -10.75 -30.18 -36.16
C PRO A 418 -10.24 -31.41 -35.41
N GLU A 419 -11.09 -32.03 -34.58
CA GLU A 419 -10.72 -33.22 -33.82
C GLU A 419 -10.16 -34.32 -34.73
N GLY A 420 -9.01 -34.88 -34.34
CA GLY A 420 -8.29 -35.91 -35.11
C GLY A 420 -7.33 -35.40 -36.19
N ASN A 421 -7.31 -34.08 -36.48
CA ASN A 421 -6.38 -33.50 -37.45
C ASN A 421 -5.07 -33.02 -36.80
N ALA A 422 -3.97 -33.10 -37.56
CA ALA A 422 -2.67 -32.58 -37.13
C ALA A 422 -2.66 -31.05 -37.08
N ASN A 423 -1.95 -30.47 -36.11
CA ASN A 423 -1.80 -29.02 -36.01
C ASN A 423 -0.96 -28.48 -37.20
N PRO A 424 -1.49 -27.55 -38.02
CA PRO A 424 -0.77 -27.03 -39.18
C PRO A 424 0.37 -26.07 -38.80
N ILE A 425 0.38 -25.51 -37.60
CA ILE A 425 1.30 -24.46 -37.15
C ILE A 425 2.37 -25.02 -36.21
N LYS A 426 3.63 -24.66 -36.45
CA LYS A 426 4.73 -24.93 -35.50
C LYS A 426 4.64 -23.99 -34.31
N LYS A 427 4.95 -24.48 -33.11
CA LYS A 427 5.00 -23.66 -31.89
C LYS A 427 5.95 -22.47 -32.09
N GLY A 428 5.48 -21.27 -31.73
CA GLY A 428 6.24 -20.03 -31.87
C GLY A 428 6.21 -19.40 -33.27
N THR A 429 5.33 -19.87 -34.17
CA THR A 429 5.10 -19.20 -35.46
C THR A 429 4.44 -17.84 -35.22
N THR A 430 4.91 -16.82 -35.93
CA THR A 430 4.43 -15.44 -35.84
C THR A 430 4.07 -14.88 -37.21
N VAL A 431 3.35 -13.77 -37.24
CA VAL A 431 3.02 -13.03 -38.47
C VAL A 431 4.22 -12.19 -38.92
N LEU A 432 4.65 -12.35 -40.18
CA LEU A 432 5.65 -11.47 -40.80
C LEU A 432 5.01 -10.28 -41.51
N SER A 433 3.88 -10.49 -42.17
CA SER A 433 3.12 -9.46 -42.88
C SER A 433 1.67 -9.90 -43.12
N VAL A 434 0.81 -8.92 -43.40
CA VAL A 434 -0.62 -9.14 -43.72
C VAL A 434 -0.95 -8.39 -45.01
N ASP A 435 -1.56 -9.08 -45.98
CA ASP A 435 -2.22 -8.48 -47.13
C ASP A 435 -3.73 -8.43 -46.83
N TYR A 436 -4.21 -7.28 -46.38
CA TYR A 436 -5.61 -7.09 -45.96
C TYR A 436 -6.60 -7.23 -47.12
N VAL A 437 -6.17 -6.97 -48.36
CA VAL A 437 -7.03 -7.05 -49.55
C VAL A 437 -7.19 -8.50 -49.99
N LYS A 438 -6.08 -9.26 -50.02
CA LYS A 438 -6.11 -10.69 -50.36
C LYS A 438 -6.45 -11.59 -49.19
N ARG A 439 -6.54 -11.03 -47.97
CA ARG A 439 -6.78 -11.74 -46.71
C ARG A 439 -5.74 -12.83 -46.46
N GLN A 440 -4.48 -12.51 -46.77
CA GLN A 440 -3.35 -13.41 -46.65
C GLN A 440 -2.43 -12.98 -45.52
N VAL A 441 -1.97 -13.96 -44.74
CA VAL A 441 -1.01 -13.77 -43.65
C VAL A 441 0.26 -14.54 -43.99
N THR A 442 1.39 -13.84 -44.03
CA THR A 442 2.70 -14.46 -44.21
C THR A 442 3.23 -14.88 -42.84
N LEU A 443 3.58 -16.15 -42.69
CA LEU A 443 4.04 -16.76 -41.44
C LEU A 443 5.57 -16.78 -41.36
N SER A 444 6.12 -16.65 -40.15
CA SER A 444 7.57 -16.73 -39.90
C SER A 444 8.13 -18.15 -40.01
N GLN A 445 7.26 -19.15 -40.04
CA GLN A 445 7.61 -20.55 -40.24
C GLN A 445 6.60 -21.20 -41.19
N ALA A 446 7.09 -22.08 -42.07
CA ALA A 446 6.25 -22.86 -42.95
C ALA A 446 5.34 -23.83 -42.17
N MET A 447 4.09 -23.96 -42.62
CA MET A 447 3.10 -24.89 -42.10
C MET A 447 3.52 -26.35 -42.33
N ILE A 448 3.18 -27.20 -41.37
CA ILE A 448 3.54 -28.64 -41.38
C ILE A 448 2.38 -29.57 -41.76
N ALA A 449 1.15 -29.06 -41.78
CA ALA A 449 -0.06 -29.79 -42.18
C ALA A 449 -1.05 -28.84 -42.89
N PRO A 450 -2.11 -29.36 -43.55
CA PRO A 450 -3.13 -28.53 -44.19
C PRO A 450 -3.90 -27.63 -43.20
N ALA A 451 -4.19 -26.39 -43.60
CA ALA A 451 -4.91 -25.40 -42.79
C ALA A 451 -6.45 -25.40 -43.01
N VAL A 452 -6.95 -26.21 -43.95
CA VAL A 452 -8.36 -26.21 -44.35
C VAL A 452 -9.25 -26.63 -43.17
N GLY A 453 -10.28 -25.85 -42.87
CA GLY A 453 -11.22 -26.12 -41.78
C GLY A 453 -10.66 -25.88 -40.37
N CYS A 454 -9.43 -25.38 -40.26
CA CYS A 454 -8.87 -24.93 -38.99
C CYS A 454 -9.33 -23.49 -38.69
N THR A 455 -9.41 -23.14 -37.41
CA THR A 455 -9.42 -21.74 -36.97
C THR A 455 -8.07 -21.37 -36.37
N PHE A 456 -7.77 -20.08 -36.37
CA PHE A 456 -6.48 -19.55 -35.95
C PHE A 456 -6.70 -18.40 -34.99
N ASP A 457 -6.09 -18.49 -33.81
CA ASP A 457 -5.93 -17.34 -32.94
C ASP A 457 -4.69 -16.57 -33.38
N PHE A 458 -4.89 -15.29 -33.67
CA PHE A 458 -3.83 -14.32 -33.82
C PHE A 458 -3.71 -13.54 -32.53
N VAL A 459 -2.68 -13.86 -31.75
CA VAL A 459 -2.48 -13.36 -30.40
C VAL A 459 -1.41 -12.28 -30.42
N ARG A 460 -1.74 -11.11 -29.91
CA ARG A 460 -0.79 -10.02 -29.76
C ARG A 460 0.37 -10.42 -28.84
N PRO A 461 1.62 -9.98 -29.11
CA PRO A 461 2.71 -10.15 -28.16
C PRO A 461 2.37 -9.58 -26.78
N ILE A 462 2.71 -10.34 -25.75
CA ILE A 462 2.67 -9.89 -24.36
C ILE A 462 3.84 -8.92 -24.16
N ASP A 463 3.54 -7.64 -23.94
CA ASP A 463 4.52 -6.57 -23.69
C ASP A 463 3.93 -5.48 -22.79
N ASP A 464 4.78 -4.85 -21.98
CA ASP A 464 4.45 -3.74 -21.10
C ASP A 464 5.65 -2.79 -21.00
N TYR A 465 5.51 -1.61 -21.62
CA TYR A 465 6.57 -0.62 -21.64
C TYR A 465 6.80 0.05 -20.28
N ALA A 466 5.78 0.14 -19.42
CA ALA A 466 5.87 0.87 -18.16
C ALA A 466 6.54 0.01 -17.10
N ALA A 467 6.03 -1.21 -16.89
CA ALA A 467 6.67 -2.18 -15.98
C ALA A 467 8.11 -2.47 -16.41
N SER A 468 8.35 -2.68 -17.72
CA SER A 468 9.71 -2.90 -18.24
C SER A 468 10.62 -1.69 -18.04
N GLY A 469 10.12 -0.47 -18.23
CA GLY A 469 10.89 0.76 -18.02
C GLY A 469 11.33 0.94 -16.56
N MET A 470 10.42 0.68 -15.61
CA MET A 470 10.74 0.75 -14.18
C MET A 470 11.68 -0.38 -13.74
N ILE A 471 11.43 -1.63 -14.16
CA ILE A 471 12.35 -2.75 -13.92
C ILE A 471 13.75 -2.40 -14.43
N LYS A 472 13.85 -1.89 -15.66
CA LYS A 472 15.12 -1.48 -16.26
C LYS A 472 15.86 -0.47 -15.38
N LEU A 473 15.20 0.59 -14.92
CA LEU A 473 15.85 1.63 -14.14
C LEU A 473 16.35 1.11 -12.78
N TRP A 474 15.50 0.41 -12.02
CA TRP A 474 15.84 -0.16 -10.71
C TRP A 474 17.05 -1.11 -10.80
N TYR A 475 17.03 -2.06 -11.74
CA TYR A 475 18.16 -2.98 -11.93
C TYR A 475 19.41 -2.28 -12.48
N SER A 476 19.27 -1.18 -13.21
CA SER A 476 20.44 -0.40 -13.67
C SER A 476 21.15 0.28 -12.50
N TRP A 477 20.41 0.80 -11.52
CA TRP A 477 21.00 1.33 -10.28
C TRP A 477 21.65 0.24 -9.42
N ALA A 478 21.00 -0.92 -9.29
CA ALA A 478 21.62 -2.07 -8.61
C ALA A 478 22.92 -2.50 -9.31
N GLN A 479 22.93 -2.54 -10.65
CA GLN A 479 24.13 -2.85 -11.44
C GLN A 479 25.22 -1.79 -11.30
N TYR A 480 24.85 -0.51 -11.19
CA TYR A 480 25.79 0.57 -10.90
C TYR A 480 26.49 0.30 -9.56
N TYR A 481 25.75 -0.01 -8.49
CA TYR A 481 26.37 -0.34 -7.20
C TYR A 481 27.29 -1.57 -7.31
N LEU A 482 26.84 -2.64 -7.97
CA LEU A 482 27.68 -3.84 -8.18
C LEU A 482 28.98 -3.57 -8.93
N THR A 483 29.06 -2.48 -9.69
CA THR A 483 30.27 -2.06 -10.40
C THR A 483 31.17 -1.17 -9.52
N HIS A 484 30.56 -0.42 -8.59
CA HIS A 484 31.19 0.64 -7.80
C HIS A 484 31.31 0.36 -6.29
N TRP A 485 30.82 -0.77 -5.79
CA TRP A 485 30.64 -1.06 -4.35
C TRP A 485 31.90 -0.93 -3.48
N LYS A 486 33.09 -0.99 -4.09
CA LYS A 486 34.38 -0.87 -3.39
C LYS A 486 35.02 0.51 -3.51
N ASP A 487 34.42 1.46 -4.23
CA ASP A 487 35.04 2.75 -4.55
C ASP A 487 35.36 3.54 -3.27
N ASN A 488 34.48 3.46 -2.26
CA ASN A 488 34.70 4.08 -0.95
C ASN A 488 35.51 3.22 0.03
N THR A 489 35.74 1.93 -0.27
CA THR A 489 36.55 1.02 0.55
C THR A 489 37.41 0.12 -0.35
N PRO A 490 38.49 0.64 -0.96
CA PRO A 490 39.29 -0.12 -1.92
C PRO A 490 39.95 -1.39 -1.36
N GLY A 491 40.09 -1.48 -0.03
CA GLY A 491 40.62 -2.66 0.67
C GLY A 491 39.61 -3.77 0.94
N ALA A 492 38.35 -3.61 0.53
CA ALA A 492 37.32 -4.62 0.74
C ALA A 492 37.61 -5.92 -0.06
N PRO A 493 37.38 -7.11 0.53
CA PRO A 493 37.74 -8.37 -0.11
C PRO A 493 36.90 -8.65 -1.36
N THR A 494 37.58 -8.98 -2.46
CA THR A 494 36.95 -9.35 -3.75
C THR A 494 36.62 -10.84 -3.89
N ALA A 495 36.94 -11.62 -2.87
CA ALA A 495 36.59 -13.03 -2.75
C ALA A 495 36.00 -13.28 -1.36
N SER A 496 35.27 -14.39 -1.22
CA SER A 496 34.64 -14.71 0.06
C SER A 496 35.67 -14.88 1.18
N LYS A 497 35.37 -14.31 2.35
CA LYS A 497 36.21 -14.35 3.55
C LYS A 497 35.38 -14.91 4.72
N GLN A 498 35.97 -15.84 5.47
CA GLN A 498 35.38 -16.30 6.72
C GLN A 498 35.81 -15.40 7.87
N ILE A 499 34.84 -14.95 8.68
CA ILE A 499 35.05 -14.15 9.88
C ILE A 499 34.28 -14.80 11.02
N ALA A 500 34.92 -14.96 12.18
CA ALA A 500 34.26 -15.50 13.36
C ALA A 500 33.41 -14.42 14.03
N GLY A 501 32.13 -14.69 14.23
CA GLY A 501 31.18 -13.74 14.82
C GLY A 501 30.17 -14.40 15.76
N SER A 502 29.41 -13.58 16.47
CA SER A 502 28.37 -14.00 17.40
C SER A 502 27.06 -13.26 17.12
N ILE A 503 25.96 -14.01 17.10
CA ILE A 503 24.61 -13.50 16.85
C ILE A 503 23.59 -14.29 17.67
N LYS A 504 22.57 -13.61 18.20
CA LYS A 504 21.53 -14.23 19.04
C LYS A 504 20.35 -14.67 18.18
N ALA A 505 19.58 -15.67 18.66
CA ALA A 505 18.35 -16.07 18.00
C ALA A 505 17.35 -14.90 17.92
N ASN A 506 16.63 -14.80 16.80
CA ASN A 506 15.70 -13.72 16.46
C ASN A 506 16.35 -12.32 16.49
N THR A 507 17.66 -12.23 16.22
CA THR A 507 18.36 -10.95 16.06
C THR A 507 19.02 -10.87 14.69
N ALA A 508 19.26 -9.65 14.22
CA ALA A 508 19.97 -9.33 12.98
C ALA A 508 21.35 -8.72 13.26
N THR A 509 21.67 -8.47 14.53
CA THR A 509 22.93 -7.83 14.95
C THR A 509 24.05 -8.87 15.11
N LEU A 510 25.01 -8.87 14.19
CA LEU A 510 26.20 -9.71 14.22
C LEU A 510 27.39 -8.94 14.80
N THR A 511 28.09 -9.55 15.77
CA THR A 511 29.23 -8.95 16.48
C THR A 511 30.50 -9.75 16.29
N PHE A 512 31.64 -9.06 16.31
CA PHE A 512 32.98 -9.63 16.13
C PHE A 512 33.87 -9.33 17.34
N ASN A 513 34.88 -10.18 17.56
CA ASN A 513 35.86 -9.98 18.63
C ASN A 513 36.99 -8.99 18.24
N GLU A 514 37.12 -8.67 16.95
CA GLU A 514 38.12 -7.76 16.41
C GLU A 514 37.49 -6.79 15.38
N GLU A 515 38.21 -5.71 15.06
CA GLU A 515 37.75 -4.74 14.06
C GLU A 515 37.91 -5.29 12.64
N HIS A 516 36.88 -5.13 11.81
CA HIS A 516 36.85 -5.49 10.39
C HIS A 516 36.59 -4.26 9.50
N PRO A 517 37.60 -3.38 9.29
CA PRO A 517 37.46 -2.21 8.43
C PRO A 517 37.28 -2.53 6.95
N GLU A 518 37.48 -3.79 6.55
CA GLU A 518 37.33 -4.27 5.18
C GLU A 518 35.88 -4.59 4.79
N LEU A 519 34.96 -4.67 5.76
CA LEU A 519 33.54 -4.93 5.48
C LEU A 519 32.88 -3.70 4.88
N VAL A 520 31.93 -3.94 3.99
CA VAL A 520 31.13 -2.90 3.33
C VAL A 520 29.66 -3.33 3.27
N GLU A 521 28.76 -2.35 3.31
CA GLU A 521 27.33 -2.60 3.18
C GLU A 521 27.02 -3.27 1.84
N GLY A 522 26.04 -4.17 1.82
CA GLY A 522 25.68 -4.96 0.65
C GLY A 522 26.50 -6.23 0.43
N MET A 523 27.57 -6.48 1.20
CA MET A 523 28.23 -7.80 1.19
C MET A 523 27.23 -8.90 1.57
N ALA A 524 27.26 -10.00 0.83
CA ALA A 524 26.43 -11.16 1.09
C ALA A 524 27.01 -11.97 2.25
N VAL A 525 26.17 -12.41 3.18
CA VAL A 525 26.53 -13.09 4.42
C VAL A 525 25.78 -14.41 4.50
N THR A 526 26.53 -15.50 4.65
CA THR A 526 26.01 -16.86 4.89
C THR A 526 26.63 -17.42 6.16
N GLY A 527 25.96 -18.35 6.80
CA GLY A 527 26.44 -18.96 8.04
C GLY A 527 25.33 -19.44 8.98
N PRO A 528 25.72 -19.86 10.20
CA PRO A 528 24.80 -20.50 11.14
C PRO A 528 23.56 -19.64 11.45
N GLY A 529 22.39 -20.20 11.20
CA GLY A 529 21.09 -19.56 11.46
C GLY A 529 20.62 -18.56 10.39
N LEU A 530 21.48 -18.22 9.41
CA LEU A 530 21.12 -17.42 8.24
C LEU A 530 20.64 -18.31 7.09
N ASP A 531 21.39 -19.37 6.76
CA ASP A 531 21.14 -20.22 5.58
C ASP A 531 19.80 -21.02 5.66
N ASP A 532 19.23 -21.15 6.86
CA ASP A 532 17.94 -21.79 7.12
C ASP A 532 16.88 -20.81 7.63
N ALA A 533 17.12 -19.49 7.48
CA ALA A 533 16.21 -18.45 7.93
C ALA A 533 14.84 -18.60 7.24
N GLN A 534 13.79 -18.56 8.06
CA GLN A 534 12.43 -18.69 7.57
C GLN A 534 11.86 -17.31 7.25
N THR A 535 11.10 -17.24 6.17
CA THR A 535 10.30 -16.07 5.78
C THR A 535 8.85 -16.29 6.24
N GLU A 536 7.92 -15.41 5.83
CA GLU A 536 6.51 -15.64 6.14
C GLU A 536 6.02 -16.99 5.62
N VAL A 537 6.44 -17.36 4.40
CA VAL A 537 6.12 -18.64 3.78
C VAL A 537 7.35 -19.21 3.07
N GLY A 538 7.94 -20.23 3.68
CA GLY A 538 9.10 -20.95 3.13
C GLY A 538 10.44 -20.34 3.54
N VAL A 539 11.50 -20.85 2.94
CA VAL A 539 12.88 -20.42 3.20
C VAL A 539 13.24 -19.24 2.30
N HIS A 540 14.11 -18.35 2.79
CA HIS A 540 14.63 -17.25 2.00
C HIS A 540 15.35 -17.72 0.72
N GLN A 541 15.33 -16.92 -0.35
CA GLN A 541 15.94 -17.29 -1.64
C GLN A 541 17.32 -16.67 -1.88
N GLY A 542 17.49 -15.38 -1.53
CA GLY A 542 18.76 -14.66 -1.59
C GLY A 542 19.51 -14.70 -0.26
N ASP A 543 20.83 -14.51 -0.29
CA ASP A 543 21.65 -14.38 0.91
C ASP A 543 21.24 -13.15 1.74
N ALA A 544 21.44 -13.21 3.06
CA ALA A 544 21.40 -12.01 3.88
C ALA A 544 22.52 -11.04 3.44
N VAL A 545 22.30 -9.74 3.57
CA VAL A 545 23.32 -8.72 3.29
C VAL A 545 23.64 -7.90 4.52
N ILE A 546 24.85 -7.32 4.56
CA ILE A 546 25.16 -6.25 5.52
C ILE A 546 24.29 -5.06 5.16
N LEU A 547 23.24 -4.82 5.94
CA LEU A 547 22.34 -3.69 5.77
C LEU A 547 22.97 -2.39 6.28
N LYS A 548 23.73 -2.50 7.37
CA LYS A 548 24.43 -1.36 7.98
C LYS A 548 25.67 -1.79 8.75
N ILE A 549 26.72 -1.00 8.66
CA ILE A 549 27.89 -1.12 9.54
C ILE A 549 27.70 -0.19 10.73
N ALA A 550 27.30 -0.74 11.88
CA ALA A 550 27.08 0.05 13.10
C ALA A 550 28.41 0.48 13.75
N SER A 551 29.42 -0.38 13.67
CA SER A 551 30.82 -0.11 14.01
C SER A 551 31.72 -1.12 13.30
N LYS A 552 33.04 -0.98 13.41
CA LYS A 552 33.98 -1.97 12.86
C LYS A 552 33.88 -3.36 13.53
N THR A 553 33.17 -3.49 14.64
CA THR A 553 32.98 -4.75 15.36
C THR A 553 31.52 -5.24 15.31
N THR A 554 30.61 -4.48 14.67
CA THR A 554 29.18 -4.75 14.71
C THR A 554 28.50 -4.39 13.39
N VAL A 555 27.80 -5.35 12.80
CA VAL A 555 26.99 -5.15 11.59
C VAL A 555 25.54 -5.55 11.84
N ILE A 556 24.63 -4.87 11.13
CA ILE A 556 23.20 -5.20 11.10
C ILE A 556 22.94 -5.89 9.77
N LEU A 557 22.35 -7.08 9.82
CA LEU A 557 22.01 -7.88 8.65
C LEU A 557 20.58 -7.59 8.17
N SER A 558 20.31 -7.91 6.91
CA SER A 558 18.96 -7.82 6.33
C SER A 558 18.04 -8.99 6.71
N GLN A 559 18.47 -9.87 7.62
CA GLN A 559 17.74 -11.04 8.09
C GLN A 559 17.92 -11.25 9.59
N VAL A 560 16.93 -11.83 10.25
CA VAL A 560 17.08 -12.32 11.62
C VAL A 560 17.42 -13.80 11.62
N VAL A 561 18.38 -14.20 12.46
CA VAL A 561 18.77 -15.61 12.53
C VAL A 561 17.79 -16.43 13.34
N LYS A 562 17.53 -17.66 12.90
CA LYS A 562 16.67 -18.60 13.64
C LYS A 562 17.37 -19.17 14.88
N THR A 563 18.66 -19.49 14.74
CA THR A 563 19.46 -20.16 15.78
C THR A 563 20.61 -19.27 16.18
N ALA A 564 20.81 -19.09 17.49
CA ALA A 564 21.95 -18.34 18.01
C ALA A 564 23.27 -19.04 17.69
N SER A 565 24.35 -18.28 17.53
CA SER A 565 25.71 -18.80 17.43
C SER A 565 26.70 -17.89 18.14
N THR A 566 27.80 -18.48 18.60
CA THR A 566 28.84 -17.76 19.35
C THR A 566 30.20 -18.11 18.77
N ASN A 567 30.96 -17.08 18.39
CA ASN A 567 32.28 -17.20 17.76
C ASN A 567 32.30 -18.21 16.61
N ALA A 568 31.24 -18.24 15.80
CA ALA A 568 31.04 -19.17 14.70
C ALA A 568 31.48 -18.54 13.37
N PRO A 569 31.92 -19.34 12.38
CA PRO A 569 32.37 -18.82 11.10
C PRO A 569 31.19 -18.36 10.24
N PHE A 570 31.20 -17.08 9.87
CA PHE A 570 30.31 -16.50 8.85
C PHE A 570 31.11 -16.21 7.58
N THR A 571 30.53 -16.48 6.42
CA THR A 571 31.17 -16.23 5.12
C THR A 571 30.63 -14.94 4.53
N PHE A 572 31.52 -13.96 4.40
CA PHE A 572 31.26 -12.66 3.78
C PHE A 572 31.74 -12.70 2.34
N SER A 573 30.87 -12.42 1.39
CA SER A 573 31.19 -12.38 -0.03
C SER A 573 30.92 -10.97 -0.59
N PRO A 574 31.60 -10.58 -1.69
CA PRO A 574 31.24 -9.36 -2.41
C PRO A 574 29.74 -9.30 -2.72
N PRO A 575 29.16 -8.09 -2.87
CA PRO A 575 27.81 -7.91 -3.36
C PRO A 575 27.54 -8.77 -4.61
N LYS A 576 26.42 -9.50 -4.61
CA LYS A 576 26.05 -10.46 -5.65
C LYS A 576 24.97 -9.91 -6.58
N PRO A 577 24.91 -10.38 -7.85
CA PRO A 577 23.77 -10.14 -8.72
C PRO A 577 22.45 -10.58 -8.07
N LEU A 578 21.40 -9.81 -8.34
CA LEU A 578 20.07 -10.01 -7.78
C LEU A 578 19.31 -11.11 -8.54
N LEU A 579 18.38 -11.79 -7.86
CA LEU A 579 17.39 -12.65 -8.54
C LEU A 579 16.63 -11.82 -9.57
N TRP A 580 16.14 -12.50 -10.62
CA TRP A 580 15.33 -11.88 -11.69
C TRP A 580 16.00 -10.72 -12.45
N THR A 581 17.32 -10.52 -12.31
CA THR A 581 18.06 -9.54 -13.11
C THR A 581 17.85 -9.82 -14.60
N PRO A 582 17.40 -8.85 -15.41
CA PRO A 582 17.24 -9.03 -16.86
C PRO A 582 18.58 -9.32 -17.53
N THR A 583 18.70 -10.44 -18.26
CA THR A 583 19.98 -10.89 -18.84
C THR A 583 19.96 -11.10 -20.36
N LYS A 584 18.78 -11.18 -20.96
CA LYS A 584 18.63 -11.44 -22.40
C LYS A 584 17.41 -10.77 -23.00
N ALA A 585 17.39 -10.67 -24.34
CA ALA A 585 16.24 -10.17 -25.08
C ALA A 585 14.97 -10.99 -24.76
N GLY A 586 13.88 -10.30 -24.47
CA GLY A 586 12.61 -10.89 -24.01
C GLY A 586 12.43 -10.87 -22.49
N ASP A 587 13.50 -10.67 -21.70
CA ASP A 587 13.35 -10.41 -20.27
C ASP A 587 12.82 -8.97 -20.06
N PRO A 588 11.81 -8.75 -19.18
CA PRO A 588 11.33 -7.42 -18.86
C PRO A 588 12.45 -6.49 -18.41
N GLY A 589 12.58 -5.32 -19.03
CA GLY A 589 13.60 -4.33 -18.71
C GLY A 589 15.00 -4.56 -19.33
N TYR A 590 15.20 -5.61 -20.14
CA TYR A 590 16.42 -5.78 -20.91
C TYR A 590 16.44 -4.88 -22.17
N PRO A 591 17.59 -4.30 -22.56
CA PRO A 591 18.85 -4.25 -21.83
C PRO A 591 18.81 -3.19 -20.72
N LEU A 592 19.60 -3.41 -19.65
CA LEU A 592 19.85 -2.41 -18.61
C LEU A 592 20.56 -1.16 -19.17
N ILE A 593 20.49 -0.05 -18.45
CA ILE A 593 21.18 1.20 -18.76
C ILE A 593 22.66 1.04 -18.39
N GLY A 594 23.52 0.89 -19.39
CA GLY A 594 24.95 0.61 -19.19
C GLY A 594 25.84 1.84 -19.02
N ASP A 595 25.31 3.06 -19.16
CA ASP A 595 26.09 4.29 -19.24
C ASP A 595 25.57 5.44 -18.36
N LEU A 596 25.15 5.11 -17.13
CA LEU A 596 24.88 6.13 -16.12
C LEU A 596 26.15 6.93 -15.82
N GLN A 597 26.12 8.23 -16.08
CA GLN A 597 27.25 9.15 -15.88
C GLN A 597 26.79 10.40 -15.16
N PHE A 598 27.52 10.77 -14.11
CA PHE A 598 27.16 11.85 -13.19
C PHE A 598 28.31 12.83 -13.02
N SER A 599 28.01 14.10 -12.79
CA SER A 599 29.02 15.14 -12.61
C SER A 599 28.48 16.29 -11.77
N GLY A 600 29.03 16.45 -10.56
CA GLY A 600 28.69 17.57 -9.67
C GLY A 600 27.31 17.45 -9.02
N GLU A 601 26.87 16.22 -8.74
CA GLU A 601 25.60 15.98 -8.08
C GLU A 601 25.56 16.60 -6.67
N PRO A 602 24.41 17.12 -6.24
CA PRO A 602 24.26 17.56 -4.87
C PRO A 602 24.32 16.36 -3.90
N ALA A 603 24.60 16.63 -2.62
CA ALA A 603 24.82 15.59 -1.62
C ALA A 603 23.62 14.66 -1.36
N TRP A 604 22.40 15.08 -1.73
CA TRP A 604 21.19 14.26 -1.64
C TRP A 604 20.97 13.34 -2.86
N HIS A 605 21.71 13.54 -3.95
CA HIS A 605 21.73 12.72 -5.17
C HIS A 605 23.13 12.10 -5.41
N ASP A 606 23.87 11.78 -4.35
CA ASP A 606 25.16 11.10 -4.49
C ASP A 606 24.97 9.73 -5.18
N PRO A 607 25.54 9.49 -6.38
CA PRO A 607 25.24 8.28 -7.15
C PRO A 607 25.69 7.00 -6.44
N TYR A 608 26.79 7.04 -5.69
CA TYR A 608 27.26 5.88 -4.94
C TYR A 608 26.25 5.53 -3.84
N ALA A 609 25.91 6.47 -2.97
CA ALA A 609 24.99 6.24 -1.86
C ALA A 609 23.56 5.92 -2.34
N PHE A 610 23.09 6.56 -3.43
CA PHE A 610 21.79 6.24 -4.02
C PHE A 610 21.75 4.81 -4.56
N SER A 611 22.76 4.43 -5.36
CA SER A 611 22.86 3.07 -5.89
C SER A 611 23.02 2.01 -4.79
N GLN A 612 23.75 2.33 -3.72
CA GLN A 612 23.91 1.48 -2.54
C GLN A 612 22.55 1.22 -1.88
N GLN A 613 21.72 2.24 -1.67
CA GLN A 613 20.39 2.04 -1.10
C GLN A 613 19.48 1.22 -2.02
N VAL A 614 19.45 1.53 -3.32
CA VAL A 614 18.67 0.75 -4.28
C VAL A 614 19.08 -0.73 -4.23
N TYR A 615 20.39 -1.00 -4.22
CA TYR A 615 20.89 -2.37 -4.10
C TYR A 615 20.50 -3.02 -2.76
N LEU A 616 20.69 -2.33 -1.62
CA LEU A 616 20.37 -2.86 -0.29
C LEU A 616 18.89 -3.20 -0.16
N ILE A 617 18.00 -2.35 -0.67
CA ILE A 617 16.55 -2.59 -0.72
C ILE A 617 16.26 -3.87 -1.51
N MET A 618 16.72 -3.92 -2.77
CA MET A 618 16.41 -5.03 -3.66
C MET A 618 17.05 -6.34 -3.16
N ALA A 619 18.28 -6.30 -2.65
CA ALA A 619 18.95 -7.46 -2.05
C ALA A 619 18.22 -7.95 -0.79
N SER A 620 17.72 -7.03 0.05
CA SER A 620 16.93 -7.39 1.22
C SER A 620 15.62 -8.06 0.84
N MET A 621 14.93 -7.54 -0.18
CA MET A 621 13.67 -8.11 -0.70
C MET A 621 13.87 -9.42 -1.46
N ASN A 622 15.04 -9.69 -2.04
CA ASN A 622 15.37 -10.97 -2.69
C ASN A 622 15.36 -12.15 -1.72
N GLN A 623 15.36 -11.88 -0.43
CA GLN A 623 15.24 -12.90 0.61
C GLN A 623 13.80 -13.39 0.78
N ILE A 624 12.78 -12.71 0.20
CA ILE A 624 11.39 -13.19 0.28
C ILE A 624 11.30 -14.60 -0.33
N GLY A 625 10.59 -15.51 0.34
CA GLY A 625 10.47 -16.90 -0.09
C GLY A 625 9.75 -17.06 -1.43
N LEU A 626 10.12 -18.10 -2.20
CA LEU A 626 9.66 -18.33 -3.58
C LEU A 626 8.13 -18.30 -3.75
N LYS A 627 7.38 -18.75 -2.74
CA LYS A 627 5.91 -18.75 -2.79
C LYS A 627 5.31 -17.35 -2.83
N ASN A 628 5.94 -16.40 -2.15
CA ASN A 628 5.52 -15.00 -2.13
C ASN A 628 6.23 -14.19 -3.23
N ASN A 629 7.35 -14.67 -3.77
CA ASN A 629 8.17 -13.97 -4.76
C ASN A 629 8.72 -14.92 -5.84
N ASN A 630 7.96 -15.10 -6.92
CA ASN A 630 8.22 -16.12 -7.94
C ASN A 630 8.57 -15.58 -9.33
N ASN A 631 8.52 -14.26 -9.53
CA ASN A 631 8.82 -13.61 -10.81
C ASN A 631 9.20 -12.14 -10.61
N VAL A 632 9.74 -11.51 -11.66
CA VAL A 632 10.23 -10.13 -11.62
C VAL A 632 9.14 -9.11 -11.29
N CYS A 633 7.92 -9.26 -11.81
CA CYS A 633 6.81 -8.34 -11.53
C CYS A 633 6.40 -8.43 -10.06
N LYS A 634 6.29 -9.65 -9.51
CA LYS A 634 6.00 -9.82 -8.08
C LYS A 634 7.12 -9.23 -7.21
N PHE A 635 8.37 -9.44 -7.60
CA PHE A 635 9.50 -8.84 -6.91
C PHE A 635 9.50 -7.31 -6.93
N MET A 636 9.23 -6.69 -8.07
CA MET A 636 9.11 -5.24 -8.14
C MET A 636 7.89 -4.71 -7.38
N GLN A 637 6.77 -5.45 -7.36
CA GLN A 637 5.63 -5.11 -6.50
C GLN A 637 6.05 -5.08 -5.03
N ASP A 638 6.83 -6.06 -4.58
CA ASP A 638 7.30 -6.13 -3.19
C ASP A 638 8.30 -5.02 -2.84
N VAL A 639 9.17 -4.63 -3.79
CA VAL A 639 10.12 -3.52 -3.64
C VAL A 639 9.41 -2.17 -3.60
N VAL A 640 8.60 -1.85 -4.61
CA VAL A 640 7.94 -0.54 -4.76
C VAL A 640 6.77 -0.38 -3.77
N GLY A 641 6.02 -1.46 -3.52
CA GLY A 641 4.95 -1.48 -2.51
C GLY A 641 5.43 -1.72 -1.08
N ALA A 642 6.73 -1.94 -0.87
CA ALA A 642 7.34 -2.20 0.43
C ALA A 642 6.70 -3.36 1.23
N ASN A 643 6.49 -4.51 0.59
CA ASN A 643 5.89 -5.70 1.21
C ASN A 643 6.88 -6.47 2.12
N MET A 644 7.55 -5.75 3.01
CA MET A 644 8.57 -6.28 3.93
C MET A 644 8.03 -7.34 4.90
N GLY A 645 6.71 -7.38 5.09
CA GLY A 645 6.04 -8.44 5.83
C GLY A 645 6.37 -9.84 5.30
N PHE A 646 6.87 -9.98 4.08
CA PHE A 646 7.24 -11.29 3.54
C PHE A 646 8.67 -11.71 3.81
N ILE A 647 9.53 -10.83 4.35
CA ILE A 647 10.96 -11.13 4.62
C ILE A 647 11.12 -12.00 5.89
N PHE A 648 10.15 -11.93 6.81
CA PHE A 648 10.25 -12.51 8.16
C PHE A 648 9.06 -13.42 8.49
N THR A 649 9.29 -14.42 9.36
CA THR A 649 8.19 -15.08 10.09
C THR A 649 7.46 -14.09 11.02
N GLN A 650 6.23 -14.40 11.44
CA GLN A 650 5.51 -13.55 12.40
C GLN A 650 6.30 -13.34 13.71
N ALA A 651 6.88 -14.41 14.28
CA ALA A 651 7.69 -14.30 15.49
C ALA A 651 8.91 -13.38 15.31
N ALA A 652 9.52 -13.40 14.12
CA ALA A 652 10.60 -12.48 13.76
C ALA A 652 10.11 -11.03 13.63
N LYS A 653 8.95 -10.79 12.98
CA LYS A 653 8.33 -9.44 12.91
C LYS A 653 8.06 -8.85 14.29
N ASP A 654 7.74 -9.69 15.27
CA ASP A 654 7.42 -9.26 16.61
C ASP A 654 8.67 -8.96 17.46
N SER A 655 9.86 -9.44 17.04
CA SER A 655 11.14 -9.17 17.67
C SER A 655 11.62 -7.73 17.46
N ASP A 656 12.44 -7.22 18.39
CA ASP A 656 12.99 -5.86 18.31
C ASP A 656 13.84 -5.65 17.05
N ASP A 657 14.75 -6.59 16.77
CA ASP A 657 15.61 -6.52 15.58
C ASP A 657 14.80 -6.68 14.29
N GLY A 658 13.77 -7.52 14.26
CA GLY A 658 12.88 -7.64 13.10
C GLY A 658 12.13 -6.33 12.80
N LYS A 659 11.66 -5.63 13.84
CA LYS A 659 11.07 -4.28 13.72
C LYS A 659 12.09 -3.25 13.26
N MET A 660 13.30 -3.29 13.82
CA MET A 660 14.41 -2.40 13.43
C MET A 660 14.78 -2.58 11.97
N VAL A 661 15.02 -3.82 11.51
CA VAL A 661 15.39 -4.10 10.12
C VAL A 661 14.26 -3.72 9.17
N SER A 662 13.01 -4.03 9.52
CA SER A 662 11.85 -3.59 8.74
C SER A 662 11.79 -2.06 8.64
N ALA A 663 12.02 -1.34 9.74
CA ALA A 663 12.05 0.12 9.73
C ALA A 663 13.17 0.68 8.83
N MET A 664 14.38 0.10 8.92
CA MET A 664 15.51 0.50 8.10
C MET A 664 15.22 0.32 6.61
N ILE A 665 14.71 -0.86 6.20
CA ILE A 665 14.38 -1.14 4.79
C ILE A 665 13.29 -0.20 4.30
N ARG A 666 12.23 0.02 5.07
CA ARG A 666 11.17 0.98 4.74
C ARG A 666 11.72 2.37 4.51
N ASP A 667 12.57 2.85 5.41
CA ASP A 667 13.07 4.23 5.35
C ASP A 667 14.06 4.42 4.18
N MET A 668 14.79 3.36 3.79
CA MET A 668 15.54 3.35 2.53
C MET A 668 14.61 3.42 1.31
N ILE A 669 13.53 2.61 1.27
CA ILE A 669 12.56 2.66 0.15
C ILE A 669 11.95 4.05 0.03
N LYS A 670 11.52 4.66 1.14
CA LYS A 670 11.04 6.04 1.18
C LYS A 670 12.05 7.00 0.57
N SER A 671 13.31 6.93 1.01
CA SER A 671 14.37 7.82 0.54
C SER A 671 14.50 7.76 -0.99
N VAL A 672 14.63 6.55 -1.55
CA VAL A 672 14.85 6.40 -3.00
C VAL A 672 13.60 6.71 -3.83
N LEU A 673 12.39 6.51 -3.30
CA LEU A 673 11.14 6.94 -3.96
C LEU A 673 10.97 8.48 -3.96
N ARG A 674 11.51 9.18 -2.94
CA ARG A 674 11.68 10.65 -2.93
C ARG A 674 12.82 11.10 -3.83
N GLY A 675 13.59 10.18 -4.41
CA GLY A 675 14.75 10.46 -5.25
C GLY A 675 16.01 10.83 -4.49
N VAL A 676 16.03 10.72 -3.14
CA VAL A 676 17.18 11.09 -2.31
C VAL A 676 17.82 9.89 -1.64
N THR A 677 19.05 10.07 -1.15
CA THR A 677 19.76 8.99 -0.43
C THR A 677 19.32 8.85 1.03
N ASP A 678 18.73 9.86 1.67
CA ASP A 678 18.26 9.73 3.07
C ASP A 678 17.30 10.89 3.35
N PHE A 679 16.00 10.60 3.35
CA PHE A 679 14.98 11.64 3.55
C PHE A 679 15.03 12.27 4.95
N THR A 680 15.57 11.56 5.94
CA THR A 680 15.68 12.06 7.33
C THR A 680 16.82 13.07 7.47
N LYS A 681 17.85 12.93 6.63
CA LYS A 681 19.00 13.83 6.57
C LYS A 681 18.79 14.98 5.59
N TYR A 682 18.15 14.71 4.47
CA TYR A 682 17.87 15.66 3.40
C TYR A 682 16.37 15.88 3.33
N PRO A 683 15.79 16.74 4.20
CA PRO A 683 14.38 17.05 4.15
C PRO A 683 14.03 17.79 2.86
N ASP A 684 12.76 17.72 2.49
CA ASP A 684 12.29 18.46 1.33
C ASP A 684 12.50 19.97 1.48
N VAL A 685 12.80 20.61 0.36
CA VAL A 685 12.94 22.06 0.27
C VAL A 685 12.03 22.55 -0.83
N VAL A 686 10.91 23.13 -0.42
CA VAL A 686 9.93 23.74 -1.32
C VAL A 686 10.23 25.23 -1.41
N ASN A 687 10.50 25.73 -2.61
CA ASN A 687 10.76 27.15 -2.83
C ASN A 687 9.46 27.98 -2.79
N ASN A 688 9.58 29.30 -2.88
CA ASN A 688 8.44 30.23 -2.84
C ASN A 688 7.44 30.04 -4.01
N GLN A 689 7.83 29.29 -5.05
CA GLN A 689 7.00 28.94 -6.20
C GLN A 689 6.31 27.59 -6.02
N GLY A 690 6.48 26.92 -4.87
CA GLY A 690 5.92 25.59 -4.62
C GLY A 690 6.70 24.47 -5.29
N THR A 691 7.91 24.72 -5.79
CA THR A 691 8.75 23.70 -6.44
C THR A 691 9.58 22.96 -5.40
N HIS A 692 9.49 21.64 -5.42
CA HIS A 692 10.34 20.73 -4.66
C HIS A 692 11.74 20.73 -5.29
N THR A 693 12.78 21.02 -4.50
CA THR A 693 14.15 21.20 -5.00
C THR A 693 15.11 20.08 -4.58
N SER A 694 14.70 19.24 -3.64
CA SER A 694 15.48 18.08 -3.19
C SER A 694 14.74 16.77 -3.37
N TRP A 695 13.45 16.71 -3.02
CA TRP A 695 12.62 15.52 -3.26
C TRP A 695 11.92 15.58 -4.61
N TYR A 696 11.49 14.41 -5.06
CA TYR A 696 10.65 14.20 -6.24
C TYR A 696 11.27 14.83 -7.49
N PRO A 697 12.44 14.33 -7.95
CA PRO A 697 13.03 14.78 -9.20
C PRO A 697 12.02 14.67 -10.36
N ASP A 698 11.93 15.71 -11.20
CA ASP A 698 11.00 15.72 -12.33
C ASP A 698 11.40 14.62 -13.34
N PRO A 699 10.50 13.66 -13.65
CA PRO A 699 10.84 12.53 -14.50
C PRO A 699 11.20 12.95 -15.94
N SER A 700 10.76 14.12 -16.39
CA SER A 700 11.06 14.63 -17.74
C SER A 700 12.44 15.28 -17.87
N GLU A 701 13.11 15.62 -16.77
CA GLU A 701 14.40 16.31 -16.79
C GLU A 701 15.56 15.34 -17.12
N PRO A 702 16.35 15.59 -18.19
CA PRO A 702 17.48 14.72 -18.54
C PRO A 702 18.53 14.67 -17.43
N HIS A 703 18.87 13.46 -16.96
CA HIS A 703 19.91 13.26 -15.96
C HIS A 703 20.66 11.94 -16.15
N GLY A 704 21.88 11.81 -15.62
CA GLY A 704 22.62 10.54 -15.69
C GLY A 704 22.96 10.08 -17.12
N LYS A 705 23.11 11.03 -18.06
CA LYS A 705 23.23 10.79 -19.52
C LYS A 705 21.99 10.16 -20.18
N GLN A 706 20.86 10.15 -19.49
CA GLN A 706 19.58 9.75 -20.05
C GLN A 706 18.73 10.99 -20.40
N LEU A 707 17.72 10.80 -21.24
CA LEU A 707 16.78 11.87 -21.64
C LEU A 707 15.60 12.04 -20.66
N PHE A 708 15.75 11.50 -19.45
CA PHE A 708 14.80 11.52 -18.35
C PHE A 708 15.58 11.46 -17.03
N ASN A 709 14.91 11.69 -15.91
CA ASN A 709 15.61 11.78 -14.63
C ASN A 709 15.75 10.39 -13.99
N VAL A 710 16.98 9.90 -13.93
CA VAL A 710 17.28 8.56 -13.41
C VAL A 710 17.12 8.44 -11.89
N PHE A 711 17.06 9.55 -11.14
CA PHE A 711 16.77 9.53 -9.70
C PHE A 711 15.27 9.41 -9.40
N ASN A 712 14.40 9.60 -10.40
CA ASN A 712 12.97 9.32 -10.25
C ASN A 712 12.72 7.83 -10.50
N LEU A 713 12.53 7.05 -9.44
CA LEU A 713 12.30 5.61 -9.55
C LEU A 713 10.83 5.22 -9.75
N ASP A 714 9.91 6.14 -9.48
CA ASP A 714 8.47 5.96 -9.61
C ASP A 714 7.78 7.29 -9.98
N PRO A 715 7.50 7.52 -11.28
CA PRO A 715 6.84 8.74 -11.73
C PRO A 715 5.45 8.99 -11.13
N PHE A 716 4.78 7.95 -10.62
CA PHE A 716 3.49 8.11 -9.96
C PHE A 716 3.62 8.88 -8.65
N VAL A 717 4.66 8.59 -7.85
CA VAL A 717 4.94 9.32 -6.59
C VAL A 717 5.15 10.81 -6.88
N TRP A 718 5.97 11.13 -7.89
CA TRP A 718 6.15 12.53 -8.33
C TRP A 718 4.84 13.16 -8.80
N PHE A 719 4.03 12.43 -9.57
CA PHE A 719 2.78 12.98 -10.11
C PHE A 719 1.80 13.34 -8.99
N VAL A 720 1.70 12.51 -7.94
CA VAL A 720 0.84 12.76 -6.78
C VAL A 720 1.32 13.97 -5.97
N HIS A 721 2.61 14.02 -5.62
CA HIS A 721 3.14 15.07 -4.74
C HIS A 721 3.36 16.39 -5.48
N VAL A 722 3.98 16.37 -6.66
CA VAL A 722 4.35 17.57 -7.43
C VAL A 722 3.30 17.92 -8.48
N GLY A 723 2.84 16.92 -9.24
CA GLY A 723 1.87 17.14 -10.32
C GLY A 723 0.49 17.56 -9.82
N LEU A 724 0.02 16.93 -8.73
CA LEU A 724 -1.31 17.13 -8.17
C LEU A 724 -1.32 17.97 -6.89
N GLY A 725 -0.24 17.92 -6.08
CA GLY A 725 -0.15 18.63 -4.80
C GLY A 725 -1.13 18.08 -3.76
N PHE A 726 -1.30 16.75 -3.71
CA PHE A 726 -2.19 16.10 -2.74
C PHE A 726 -1.52 15.98 -1.36
N SER A 727 -2.34 15.83 -0.31
CA SER A 727 -1.88 15.74 1.09
C SER A 727 -2.27 14.39 1.69
N GLY A 728 -1.38 13.70 2.41
CA GLY A 728 -1.72 12.47 3.13
C GLY A 728 -2.28 11.38 2.22
N TYR A 729 -1.55 11.08 1.17
CA TYR A 729 -1.95 10.09 0.18
C TYR A 729 -1.71 8.67 0.68
N GLY A 730 -2.80 7.97 1.02
CA GLY A 730 -2.80 6.62 1.61
C GLY A 730 -1.94 5.65 0.83
N PHE A 731 -0.77 5.33 1.39
CA PHE A 731 0.07 4.15 1.15
C PHE A 731 0.70 4.02 -0.25
N SER A 732 1.28 5.09 -0.80
CA SER A 732 2.67 4.91 -1.25
C SER A 732 3.51 4.75 0.02
N VAL A 733 4.49 3.85 0.10
CA VAL A 733 5.32 3.75 1.32
C VAL A 733 5.99 5.08 1.65
N ASP A 734 6.05 5.98 0.68
CA ASP A 734 6.56 7.33 0.76
C ASP A 734 5.80 8.27 1.70
N ASP A 735 4.47 8.19 1.82
CA ASP A 735 3.72 9.20 2.57
C ASP A 735 3.56 8.84 4.06
N ASP A 736 4.25 9.58 4.92
CA ASP A 736 4.15 9.46 6.38
C ASP A 736 2.83 10.01 6.93
N THR A 737 1.99 10.69 6.14
CA THR A 737 0.88 11.53 6.63
C THR A 737 -0.51 10.95 6.37
N ALA A 738 -0.59 9.73 5.84
CA ALA A 738 -1.82 9.24 5.25
C ALA A 738 -2.72 8.36 6.13
N ASP A 739 -2.19 7.67 7.14
CA ASP A 739 -2.97 6.89 8.14
C ASP A 739 -3.21 7.75 9.39
N VAL A 740 -4.31 8.50 9.39
CA VAL A 740 -4.60 9.49 10.44
C VAL A 740 -5.33 8.84 11.61
N GLY A 741 -4.66 8.72 12.76
CA GLY A 741 -5.28 8.26 14.01
C GLY A 741 -5.99 9.37 14.78
N ALA A 742 -7.33 9.41 14.72
CA ALA A 742 -8.17 10.36 15.44
C ALA A 742 -8.71 9.81 16.77
N GLY A 743 -7.99 10.09 17.86
CA GLY A 743 -8.35 9.65 19.21
C GLY A 743 -9.68 10.22 19.72
N GLY A 744 -10.55 9.34 20.23
CA GLY A 744 -11.84 9.69 20.80
C GLY A 744 -12.94 10.05 19.78
N ALA A 745 -12.63 10.03 18.48
CA ALA A 745 -13.58 10.35 17.42
C ALA A 745 -14.78 9.39 17.41
N SER A 746 -15.95 9.92 17.04
CA SER A 746 -17.17 9.16 16.81
C SER A 746 -17.79 9.43 15.44
N GLN A 747 -17.24 10.39 14.70
CA GLN A 747 -17.78 10.85 13.44
C GLN A 747 -16.64 10.93 12.42
N LEU A 748 -16.89 10.41 11.23
CA LEU A 748 -16.02 10.49 10.08
C LEU A 748 -16.78 11.21 8.96
N GLN A 749 -16.08 12.01 8.18
CA GLN A 749 -16.64 12.75 7.08
C GLN A 749 -15.82 12.52 5.81
N VAL A 750 -16.52 12.34 4.69
CA VAL A 750 -15.96 12.13 3.36
C VAL A 750 -16.57 13.15 2.40
N THR A 751 -15.73 13.89 1.69
CA THR A 751 -16.17 14.77 0.61
C THR A 751 -15.62 14.27 -0.72
N VAL A 752 -16.51 14.00 -1.67
CA VAL A 752 -16.16 13.57 -3.02
C VAL A 752 -16.04 14.81 -3.90
N THR A 753 -14.82 15.15 -4.32
CA THR A 753 -14.41 16.42 -4.92
C THR A 753 -14.62 17.65 -4.02
N GLY A 754 -13.74 18.64 -4.09
CA GLY A 754 -13.94 19.94 -3.44
C GLY A 754 -13.82 19.95 -1.90
N GLN A 755 -13.86 21.16 -1.32
CA GLN A 755 -13.81 21.39 0.15
C GLN A 755 -15.18 21.53 0.81
N GLN A 756 -16.25 21.56 0.02
CA GLN A 756 -17.57 21.88 0.57
C GLN A 756 -17.97 20.83 1.61
N GLU A 757 -18.48 21.31 2.74
CA GLU A 757 -18.81 20.60 3.98
C GLU A 757 -17.62 20.22 4.88
N LEU A 758 -16.36 20.22 4.41
CA LEU A 758 -15.22 20.01 5.31
C LEU A 758 -15.19 21.11 6.38
N LYS A 759 -15.19 20.71 7.65
CA LYS A 759 -15.15 21.65 8.77
C LYS A 759 -13.74 22.15 9.04
N ASN A 760 -12.72 21.33 8.78
CA ASN A 760 -11.34 21.77 8.78
C ASN A 760 -10.89 22.05 7.33
N THR A 761 -10.38 23.25 7.06
CA THR A 761 -9.85 23.59 5.73
C THR A 761 -8.36 23.32 5.61
N ASN A 762 -7.66 23.10 6.73
CA ASN A 762 -6.24 22.80 6.73
C ASN A 762 -6.04 21.29 6.55
N PRO A 763 -5.18 20.87 5.61
CA PRO A 763 -4.73 19.49 5.57
C PRO A 763 -4.08 19.13 6.91
N TRP A 764 -4.17 17.85 7.26
CA TRP A 764 -3.59 17.35 8.50
C TRP A 764 -2.08 17.64 8.60
N THR A 765 -1.61 18.00 9.81
CA THR A 765 -0.16 18.17 10.11
C THR A 765 0.23 17.70 11.53
N ILE A 766 1.28 16.85 11.59
CA ILE A 766 2.20 16.47 12.69
C ILE A 766 1.69 15.89 14.03
N GLN A 767 0.39 15.77 14.33
CA GLN A 767 -0.06 15.45 15.73
C GLN A 767 -0.95 14.20 15.94
N ALA A 768 -1.02 13.29 14.98
CA ALA A 768 -1.77 12.03 15.08
C ALA A 768 -0.80 10.91 15.45
N PRO A 769 -1.12 10.03 16.40
CA PRO A 769 -0.37 8.79 16.53
C PRO A 769 -0.47 8.01 15.21
N TYR A 770 0.69 7.75 14.59
CA TYR A 770 0.81 6.97 13.37
C TYR A 770 1.02 5.48 13.67
N GLY A 771 0.43 4.62 12.84
CA GLY A 771 0.51 3.17 12.98
C GLY A 771 -0.34 2.65 14.14
N PRO A 772 -0.19 1.37 14.54
CA PRO A 772 -0.95 0.81 15.65
C PRO A 772 -0.70 1.66 16.90
N VAL A 773 -1.74 2.37 17.33
CA VAL A 773 -1.74 3.16 18.56
C VAL A 773 -1.31 2.19 19.65
N LYS A 774 -0.10 2.36 20.17
CA LYS A 774 0.34 1.56 21.33
C LYS A 774 -0.66 1.82 22.44
N ASN A 775 -0.84 0.88 23.37
CA ASN A 775 -1.62 1.09 24.60
C ASN A 775 -0.95 2.14 25.49
N ILE A 776 -0.75 3.34 24.97
CA ILE A 776 -0.79 4.53 25.76
C ILE A 776 -2.28 4.64 26.00
N LEU A 777 -2.72 4.26 27.20
CA LEU A 777 -3.88 4.91 27.81
C LEU A 777 -3.66 6.41 27.60
N LEU A 778 -4.12 6.92 26.46
CA LEU A 778 -4.21 8.34 26.22
C LEU A 778 -4.98 8.82 27.44
N PRO A 779 -4.45 9.77 28.25
CA PRO A 779 -5.18 10.27 29.38
C PRO A 779 -6.57 10.62 28.88
N TYR A 780 -7.52 9.86 29.41
CA TYR A 780 -8.93 9.85 29.08
C TYR A 780 -9.38 11.23 28.59
N SER A 781 -9.75 11.32 27.32
CA SER A 781 -10.33 12.54 26.75
C SER A 781 -11.86 12.52 26.81
N GLY A 782 -12.48 11.57 27.49
CA GLY A 782 -13.95 11.52 27.60
C GLY A 782 -14.53 12.58 28.55
N PRO A 783 -15.86 12.82 28.50
CA PRO A 783 -16.55 13.60 29.50
C PRO A 783 -16.38 12.99 30.91
N GLN A 784 -16.21 13.86 31.90
CA GLN A 784 -16.02 13.51 33.31
C GLN A 784 -17.34 12.97 33.90
N THR A 785 -17.66 11.70 33.68
CA THR A 785 -18.79 11.04 34.37
C THR A 785 -18.37 9.82 35.18
N VAL A 786 -17.09 9.44 35.19
CA VAL A 786 -16.54 8.43 36.08
C VAL A 786 -15.38 9.05 36.86
N PRO A 787 -15.50 9.22 38.19
CA PRO A 787 -14.42 9.75 39.01
C PRO A 787 -13.48 8.61 39.36
N ASP A 788 -12.55 8.22 38.48
CA ASP A 788 -11.43 7.37 38.86
C ASP A 788 -10.18 7.66 37.98
N GLU A 789 -9.16 8.19 38.65
CA GLU A 789 -7.71 8.14 38.39
C GLU A 789 -7.21 8.25 36.93
N GLY A 790 -7.10 9.50 36.46
CA GLY A 790 -6.28 9.86 35.30
C GLY A 790 -4.79 9.59 35.54
N ASN A 791 -4.34 8.40 35.14
CA ASN A 791 -2.93 8.01 35.17
C ASN A 791 -2.14 8.71 34.04
N THR A 792 -1.25 9.62 34.42
CA THR A 792 -0.15 10.06 33.55
C THR A 792 0.85 8.92 33.44
N LEU A 793 1.10 8.39 32.24
CA LEU A 793 2.03 7.29 32.00
C LEU A 793 3.47 7.75 32.23
N TYR A 794 4.02 7.37 33.38
CA TYR A 794 5.44 7.44 33.64
C TYR A 794 5.95 6.02 33.81
N ASN A 795 6.98 5.63 33.05
CA ASN A 795 7.61 4.33 33.21
C ASN A 795 8.74 4.44 34.22
N ALA A 796 8.85 3.49 35.15
CA ALA A 796 9.87 3.55 36.18
C ALA A 796 11.28 3.29 35.60
N ILE A 797 12.25 4.04 36.11
CA ILE A 797 13.68 3.88 35.81
C ILE A 797 14.25 2.82 36.74
N ALA A 798 14.97 1.84 36.18
CA ALA A 798 15.66 0.81 36.94
C ALA A 798 16.99 1.33 37.51
N SER A 799 17.75 2.09 36.71
CA SER A 799 18.99 2.72 37.15
C SER A 799 19.41 3.87 36.25
N VAL A 800 20.22 4.77 36.79
CA VAL A 800 20.90 5.86 36.07
C VAL A 800 22.41 5.69 36.23
N SER A 801 23.17 5.70 35.13
CA SER A 801 24.64 5.55 35.21
C SER A 801 25.34 6.81 35.71
N ASN A 802 26.58 6.66 36.17
CA ASN A 802 27.48 7.75 36.53
C ASN A 802 28.56 7.97 35.46
N ASP A 803 28.20 7.75 34.19
CA ASP A 803 29.06 7.94 33.01
C ASP A 803 28.61 9.17 32.20
N THR A 804 29.48 9.66 31.32
CA THR A 804 29.13 10.71 30.34
C THR A 804 29.14 10.09 28.93
N PRO A 805 28.00 10.01 28.21
CA PRO A 805 26.68 10.50 28.60
C PRO A 805 26.01 9.65 29.69
N ILE A 806 25.11 10.27 30.46
CA ILE A 806 24.26 9.54 31.41
C ILE A 806 23.43 8.51 30.66
N LYS A 807 23.48 7.25 31.09
CA LYS A 807 22.67 6.15 30.57
C LYS A 807 21.50 5.86 31.50
N ILE A 808 20.30 5.86 30.95
CA ILE A 808 19.09 5.41 31.64
C ILE A 808 18.88 3.94 31.34
N THR A 809 18.58 3.15 32.36
CA THR A 809 18.10 1.77 32.22
C THR A 809 16.63 1.72 32.66
N THR A 810 15.77 1.20 31.81
CA THR A 810 14.33 1.10 32.06
C THR A 810 13.99 -0.28 32.64
N LEU A 811 12.89 -0.38 33.40
CA LEU A 811 12.42 -1.66 33.96
C LEU A 811 11.92 -2.65 32.90
N GLY A 812 11.59 -2.17 31.70
CA GLY A 812 11.19 -2.97 30.55
C GLY A 812 11.43 -2.23 29.24
N ALA A 813 11.17 -2.90 28.12
CA ALA A 813 11.46 -2.37 26.79
C ALA A 813 10.77 -1.03 26.52
N HIS A 814 11.52 -0.02 26.08
CA HIS A 814 11.00 1.35 25.94
C HIS A 814 10.58 1.72 24.51
N ASN A 815 11.00 0.97 23.49
CA ASN A 815 10.66 1.20 22.07
C ASN A 815 10.91 2.63 21.56
N LEU A 816 11.93 3.30 22.10
CA LEU A 816 12.32 4.63 21.66
C LEU A 816 13.33 4.51 20.50
N SER A 817 13.52 5.59 19.75
CA SER A 817 14.52 5.67 18.68
C SER A 817 15.55 6.75 18.98
N ASN A 818 16.75 6.64 18.42
CA ASN A 818 17.76 7.70 18.51
C ASN A 818 17.17 9.04 18.02
N GLY A 819 17.40 10.11 18.78
CA GLY A 819 16.87 11.43 18.49
C GLY A 819 15.51 11.74 19.11
N ALA A 820 14.83 10.78 19.73
CA ALA A 820 13.60 11.03 20.48
C ALA A 820 13.83 11.95 21.69
N LEU A 821 12.80 12.69 22.08
CA LEU A 821 12.80 13.48 23.31
C LEU A 821 12.15 12.68 24.44
N VAL A 822 12.78 12.66 25.61
CA VAL A 822 12.26 12.03 26.83
C VAL A 822 12.21 13.04 27.97
N ARG A 823 11.20 12.94 28.82
CA ARG A 823 11.10 13.73 30.05
C ARG A 823 11.32 12.82 31.24
N ILE A 824 12.37 13.09 32.00
CA ILE A 824 12.68 12.33 33.21
C ILE A 824 12.41 13.21 34.43
N ASP A 825 11.72 12.67 35.42
CA ASP A 825 11.53 13.28 36.73
C ASP A 825 11.60 12.24 37.86
N GLN A 826 11.52 12.71 39.10
CA GLN A 826 11.57 11.88 40.32
C GLN A 826 12.83 11.03 40.50
N VAL A 827 13.88 11.23 39.70
CA VAL A 827 15.22 10.80 40.09
C VAL A 827 15.61 11.72 41.24
N ASN A 828 16.10 11.18 42.36
CA ASN A 828 16.36 12.00 43.54
C ASN A 828 17.17 13.29 43.18
N PRO A 829 16.55 14.49 43.31
CA PRO A 829 17.06 15.73 42.70
C PRO A 829 18.40 16.18 43.28
N ASP A 830 18.76 15.74 44.48
CA ASP A 830 20.03 16.08 45.13
C ASP A 830 21.22 15.23 44.62
N THR A 831 20.98 14.28 43.70
CA THR A 831 21.97 13.25 43.33
C THR A 831 22.05 12.92 41.83
N SER A 832 21.29 13.56 40.95
CA SER A 832 21.35 13.25 39.51
C SER A 832 20.96 14.40 38.57
N ALA A 833 21.76 14.60 37.52
CA ALA A 833 21.51 15.50 36.41
C ALA A 833 20.54 14.90 35.37
N ALA A 834 19.98 13.73 35.67
CA ALA A 834 19.05 13.02 34.80
C ALA A 834 17.62 13.57 34.84
N ASN A 835 17.27 14.52 35.71
CA ASN A 835 15.94 15.15 35.69
C ASN A 835 15.90 16.27 34.64
N GLY A 836 14.90 16.25 33.76
CA GLY A 836 14.76 17.25 32.68
C GLY A 836 14.20 16.66 31.40
N ILE A 837 14.34 17.40 30.30
CA ILE A 837 13.97 16.95 28.95
C ILE A 837 15.25 16.80 28.14
N PHE A 838 15.42 15.62 27.54
CA PHE A 838 16.66 15.24 26.85
C PHE A 838 16.37 14.68 25.48
N LYS A 839 17.29 14.90 24.54
CA LYS A 839 17.40 14.11 23.32
C LYS A 839 18.15 12.83 23.65
N ILE A 840 17.70 11.68 23.15
CA ILE A 840 18.35 10.40 23.48
C ILE A 840 19.18 9.85 22.32
N GLY A 841 20.20 9.06 22.64
CA GLY A 841 21.04 8.35 21.68
C GLY A 841 21.50 7.00 22.22
N ASN A 842 22.25 6.23 21.42
CA ASN A 842 22.71 4.88 21.75
C ASN A 842 21.60 3.97 22.32
N VAL A 843 20.41 4.12 21.77
CA VAL A 843 19.20 3.43 22.20
C VAL A 843 19.35 1.92 21.99
N THR A 844 19.10 1.14 23.04
CA THR A 844 18.91 -0.31 23.02
C THR A 844 17.47 -0.65 23.45
N THR A 845 17.13 -1.92 23.64
CA THR A 845 15.80 -2.32 24.15
C THR A 845 15.46 -1.68 25.51
N ASN A 846 16.44 -1.65 26.43
CA ASN A 846 16.23 -1.26 27.83
C ASN A 846 17.10 -0.08 28.27
N THR A 847 17.88 0.51 27.36
CA THR A 847 18.77 1.62 27.72
C THR A 847 18.79 2.72 26.69
N PHE A 848 19.02 3.95 27.13
CA PHE A 848 19.31 5.07 26.26
C PHE A 848 20.22 6.09 26.94
N ASP A 849 21.03 6.79 26.16
CA ASP A 849 21.97 7.81 26.64
C ASP A 849 21.37 9.21 26.49
N LEU A 850 21.62 10.09 27.46
CA LEU A 850 21.08 11.45 27.52
C LEU A 850 21.99 12.47 26.82
N PHE A 851 21.39 13.25 25.93
CA PHE A 851 21.99 14.40 25.26
C PHE A 851 21.13 15.64 25.51
N ASN A 852 21.79 16.79 25.59
CA ASN A 852 21.10 18.07 25.71
C ASN A 852 20.16 18.26 24.50
N LYS A 853 18.90 18.61 24.76
CA LYS A 853 17.87 18.70 23.73
C LYS A 853 18.15 19.75 22.65
N ASP A 854 18.87 20.82 23.00
CA ASP A 854 19.10 21.97 22.12
C ASP A 854 20.47 21.88 21.43
N THR A 855 21.49 21.37 22.13
CA THR A 855 22.87 21.36 21.61
C THR A 855 23.35 19.99 21.14
N GLY A 856 22.65 18.90 21.49
CA GLY A 856 23.07 17.54 21.17
C GLY A 856 24.32 17.06 21.91
N LEU A 857 24.83 17.83 22.88
CA LEU A 857 26.01 17.45 23.67
C LEU A 857 25.66 16.39 24.72
N PRO A 858 26.57 15.43 25.03
CA PRO A 858 26.39 14.45 26.10
C PRO A 858 26.11 15.12 27.46
N VAL A 859 25.12 14.61 28.20
CA VAL A 859 24.86 15.08 29.56
C VAL A 859 25.81 14.39 30.53
N ALA A 860 26.54 15.16 31.33
CA ALA A 860 27.42 14.64 32.39
C ALA A 860 26.64 14.46 33.71
N PRO A 861 26.95 13.42 34.51
CA PRO A 861 26.33 13.20 35.82
C PRO A 861 26.83 14.23 36.84
N ASN A 862 26.02 14.51 37.86
CA ASN A 862 26.39 15.37 39.00
C ASN A 862 26.33 14.63 40.35
N GLY A 863 26.18 13.31 40.34
CA GLY A 863 26.06 12.47 41.53
C GLY A 863 25.70 11.02 41.20
N ALA A 864 25.82 10.14 42.19
CA ALA A 864 25.48 8.72 42.06
C ALA A 864 23.97 8.52 42.23
N TYR A 865 23.38 7.67 41.38
CA TYR A 865 21.98 7.28 41.49
C TYR A 865 21.70 6.53 42.80
N VAL A 866 20.76 7.04 43.58
CA VAL A 866 20.33 6.42 44.86
C VAL A 866 19.05 5.60 44.69
N SER A 867 18.00 6.21 44.14
CA SER A 867 16.69 5.56 43.92
C SER A 867 15.74 6.45 43.11
N GLY A 868 14.62 5.87 42.69
CA GLY A 868 13.51 6.59 42.08
C GLY A 868 13.74 6.85 40.59
N GLY A 869 12.95 7.75 40.03
CA GLY A 869 13.05 8.09 38.62
C GLY A 869 11.97 7.43 37.79
N ARG A 870 11.40 8.22 36.92
CA ARG A 870 10.46 7.79 35.91
C ARG A 870 10.64 8.65 34.67
N TRP A 871 10.31 8.09 33.51
CA TRP A 871 10.57 8.68 32.20
C TRP A 871 9.35 8.64 31.29
#